data_AF-A0AA85AJX3-F1
#
_entry.id   AF-A0AA85AJX3-F1
#
_cell.length_a   1.000
_cell.length_b   1.000
_cell.length_c   1.000
_cell.angle_alpha   90.00
_cell.angle_beta   90.00
_cell.angle_gamma   90.00
#
_symmetry.space_group_name_H-M   'P 1'
#
loop_
_entity.id
_entity.type
_entity.pdbx_description
1 polymer ?
#
loop_
_entity_poly.entity_id
_entity_poly.type
_entity_poly.pdbx_seq_one_letter_code
_entity_poly.pdbx_strand_id
1 'polypeptide(L)'
;MLGLAVGGFSSVSTNGRTGLVTFCILLLAWVVGFIIRLFSVIRFESVIHEFDPWFNYRATKQMVENSFENFYNWFDSTAWYPLGRIVGGTVYPGLMVTSGFIHYMCHLLSFPVHIREVCVFLAPVFSGMTAIATYFFTKEIWNEGAGLFAACFIAIAPGYISRSTAGSYDNEGIAIFALMFTYYLWIKAVKTGKVLWASFCAIAYFYMRYSAKLYVAYTTFFILGLIMSMQIPFVGFQPLRTSEHMASIGVFALLQVVAFFKYLQTRVPSDTLKQLFTFGAIFSAGVIFVVVVGLTYAGVIAPWSGRFYSLWDTGYAKIHIPIITSVSEHQPTSWASFFFDLHVLIATFPAGVRLCFKNLNDERVFVILYAIFASYFAGVMVRLMLTLTPIVCVFSAIAFSRVFELFLNEQENEINVATNQSNNEQNSVDKRLYDKPNKANKKVNYPSQETPTSTTSGSQSKQQSSGNNGSNMRAVAYILIIFILYLFVSHCVWVSSNAYSSPSIVLASYGKDGSQYILDDFREAYFWLWQNTKENARVMSWWDYGYQIAGMGNRTTLVDNNTWNNSHIALVGKAMASNESEAYKTIQSLDVDYVLVIFGGYIGYSGDDINKFLWMVRIGGGEHPNEIRERDFLTSTGDYRIDKSASETMLNCLMYKLSYYRFGEVRLDMRTPLGFDRTRGSEIGRKNFELDYLEEAFTSKHWLVRIYRVLPPENLPHLSRTRRRIHHRASGKSRLNNRGRFNTPSKGSSKHFT
;
A
#
# COMPACT_ATOMS: atom_id res chain seq x y z
N MET A 1 -23.56 48.58 -8.03
CA MET A 1 -23.97 47.89 -9.28
C MET A 1 -23.94 46.38 -9.04
N LEU A 2 -25.02 45.77 -8.54
CA LEU A 2 -25.00 44.33 -8.19
C LEU A 2 -26.37 43.61 -8.31
N GLY A 3 -27.30 44.20 -9.07
CA GLY A 3 -28.67 43.68 -9.25
C GLY A 3 -29.07 43.36 -10.69
N LEU A 4 -28.16 43.46 -11.66
CA LEU A 4 -28.46 43.30 -13.10
C LEU A 4 -27.95 41.98 -13.72
N ALA A 5 -27.21 41.15 -12.96
CA ALA A 5 -26.60 39.92 -13.47
C ALA A 5 -27.50 38.66 -13.38
N VAL A 6 -28.65 38.74 -12.71
CA VAL A 6 -29.50 37.57 -12.42
C VAL A 6 -30.35 37.12 -13.63
N GLY A 7 -30.65 38.04 -14.56
CA GLY A 7 -31.53 37.75 -15.71
C GLY A 7 -30.96 36.81 -16.78
N GLY A 8 -29.63 36.60 -16.82
CA GLY A 8 -28.95 35.94 -17.94
C GLY A 8 -28.94 34.41 -17.94
N PHE A 9 -29.14 33.75 -16.79
CA PHE A 9 -29.00 32.28 -16.66
C PHE A 9 -30.30 31.49 -16.92
N SER A 10 -31.39 32.16 -17.22
CA SER A 10 -32.73 31.58 -17.40
C SER A 10 -32.85 30.66 -18.63
N SER A 11 -32.07 30.89 -19.70
CA SER A 11 -32.14 30.15 -20.97
C SER A 11 -31.30 28.86 -21.03
N VAL A 12 -30.47 28.56 -20.03
CA VAL A 12 -29.66 27.33 -20.01
C VAL A 12 -30.55 26.12 -19.75
N SER A 13 -30.63 25.21 -20.74
CA SER A 13 -31.29 23.91 -20.64
C SER A 13 -30.98 23.18 -19.32
N THR A 14 -31.98 22.50 -18.75
CA THR A 14 -31.84 21.74 -17.50
C THR A 14 -30.67 20.75 -17.52
N ASN A 15 -30.40 20.15 -18.69
CA ASN A 15 -29.27 19.24 -18.92
C ASN A 15 -27.91 19.97 -18.88
N GLY A 16 -27.86 21.23 -19.31
CA GLY A 16 -26.67 22.08 -19.20
C GLY A 16 -26.38 22.48 -17.75
N ARG A 17 -27.42 22.77 -16.96
CA ARG A 17 -27.28 23.10 -15.53
C ARG A 17 -26.79 21.89 -14.71
N THR A 18 -27.38 20.72 -14.90
CA THR A 18 -26.95 19.47 -14.23
C THR A 18 -25.55 19.04 -14.65
N GLY A 19 -25.20 19.18 -15.94
CA GLY A 19 -23.84 18.99 -16.43
C GLY A 19 -22.81 19.91 -15.79
N LEU A 20 -23.11 21.21 -15.66
CA LEU A 20 -22.23 22.18 -14.99
C LEU A 20 -22.03 21.85 -13.51
N VAL A 21 -23.11 21.55 -12.77
CA VAL A 21 -23.01 21.14 -11.35
C VAL A 21 -22.16 19.87 -11.18
N THR A 22 -22.37 18.88 -12.05
CA THR A 22 -21.57 17.64 -12.08
C THR A 22 -20.08 17.93 -12.29
N PHE A 23 -19.74 18.79 -13.26
CA PHE A 23 -18.37 19.19 -13.54
C PHE A 23 -17.73 19.93 -12.35
N CYS A 24 -18.44 20.90 -11.75
CA CYS A 24 -17.93 21.65 -10.60
C CYS A 24 -17.67 20.77 -9.37
N ILE A 25 -18.54 19.77 -9.11
CA ILE A 25 -18.35 18.83 -7.99
C ILE A 25 -17.15 17.91 -8.25
N LEU A 26 -16.98 17.40 -9.48
CA LEU A 26 -15.81 16.57 -9.83
C LEU A 26 -14.49 17.36 -9.78
N LEU A 27 -14.49 18.61 -10.23
CA LEU A 27 -13.33 19.51 -10.11
C LEU A 27 -12.99 19.78 -8.64
N LEU A 28 -14.00 20.04 -7.80
CA LEU A 28 -13.79 20.27 -6.36
C LEU A 28 -13.31 18.99 -5.66
N ALA A 29 -13.83 17.81 -6.01
CA ALA A 29 -13.36 16.54 -5.48
C ALA A 29 -11.89 16.25 -5.86
N TRP A 30 -11.47 16.60 -7.09
CA TRP A 30 -10.06 16.55 -7.49
C TRP A 30 -9.21 17.52 -6.66
N VAL A 31 -9.59 18.79 -6.57
CA VAL A 31 -8.84 19.82 -5.83
C VAL A 31 -8.70 19.46 -4.34
N VAL A 32 -9.78 19.01 -3.68
CA VAL A 32 -9.74 18.55 -2.28
C VAL A 32 -8.89 17.29 -2.13
N GLY A 33 -9.03 16.32 -3.04
CA GLY A 33 -8.23 15.09 -3.05
C GLY A 33 -6.73 15.34 -3.27
N PHE A 34 -6.36 16.39 -4.00
CA PHE A 34 -4.99 16.86 -4.15
C PHE A 34 -4.49 17.53 -2.86
N ILE A 35 -5.23 18.52 -2.34
CA ILE A 35 -4.84 19.32 -1.16
C ILE A 35 -4.65 18.44 0.10
N ILE A 36 -5.54 17.49 0.36
CA ILE A 36 -5.46 16.63 1.56
C ILE A 36 -4.20 15.75 1.60
N ARG A 37 -3.52 15.56 0.46
CA ARG A 37 -2.27 14.78 0.33
C ARG A 37 -1.00 15.61 0.52
N LEU A 38 -1.10 16.94 0.62
CA LEU A 38 0.05 17.85 0.73
C LEU A 38 0.57 18.05 2.16
N PHE A 39 -0.09 17.51 3.19
CA PHE A 39 0.28 17.76 4.61
C PHE A 39 1.74 17.42 4.95
N SER A 40 2.34 16.41 4.31
CA SER A 40 3.76 16.08 4.43
C SER A 40 4.64 17.22 3.90
N VAL A 41 4.46 17.57 2.63
CA VAL A 41 5.24 18.60 1.92
C VAL A 41 5.06 20.01 2.52
N ILE A 42 3.89 20.31 3.10
CA ILE A 42 3.60 21.61 3.75
C ILE A 42 4.30 21.74 5.12
N ARG A 43 4.52 20.63 5.85
CA ARG A 43 5.15 20.64 7.18
C ARG A 43 6.67 20.44 7.14
N PHE A 44 7.17 19.81 6.10
CA PHE A 44 8.56 19.41 5.94
C PHE A 44 9.10 19.97 4.62
N GLU A 45 9.61 19.14 3.73
CA GLU A 45 10.24 19.51 2.45
C GLU A 45 9.66 18.64 1.32
N SER A 46 9.78 19.06 0.05
CA SER A 46 9.40 18.24 -1.12
C SER A 46 10.43 17.14 -1.41
N VAL A 47 10.50 16.18 -0.48
CA VAL A 47 11.41 15.03 -0.51
C VAL A 47 10.58 13.74 -0.62
N ILE A 48 11.15 12.71 -1.23
CA ILE A 48 10.55 11.39 -1.34
C ILE A 48 10.53 10.72 0.04
N HIS A 49 9.47 9.99 0.37
CA HIS A 49 9.29 9.34 1.69
C HIS A 49 9.41 7.81 1.59
N GLU A 50 9.31 7.12 2.73
CA GLU A 50 9.41 5.65 2.85
C GLU A 50 10.78 5.09 2.36
N PHE A 51 10.84 3.78 2.10
CA PHE A 51 12.05 3.07 1.65
C PHE A 51 11.94 2.73 0.15
N ASP A 52 10.85 2.05 -0.25
CA ASP A 52 10.56 1.57 -1.61
C ASP A 52 10.65 2.67 -2.69
N PRO A 53 10.10 3.89 -2.50
CA PRO A 53 10.11 4.94 -3.52
C PRO A 53 11.50 5.44 -3.98
N TRP A 54 12.57 5.21 -3.19
CA TRP A 54 13.93 5.63 -3.56
C TRP A 54 14.48 4.88 -4.77
N PHE A 55 14.13 3.59 -4.92
CA PHE A 55 14.44 2.81 -6.11
C PHE A 55 13.67 3.32 -7.33
N ASN A 56 12.37 3.55 -7.18
CA ASN A 56 11.52 4.08 -8.25
C ASN A 56 12.06 5.43 -8.76
N TYR A 57 12.47 6.32 -7.86
CA TYR A 57 13.08 7.60 -8.20
C TYR A 57 14.44 7.46 -8.89
N ARG A 58 15.35 6.62 -8.37
CA ARG A 58 16.67 6.36 -9.00
C ARG A 58 16.51 5.78 -10.41
N ALA A 59 15.58 4.84 -10.59
CA ALA A 59 15.22 4.27 -11.89
C ALA A 59 14.64 5.33 -12.85
N THR A 60 13.75 6.19 -12.37
CA THR A 60 13.17 7.29 -13.16
C THR A 60 14.24 8.30 -13.59
N LYS A 61 15.12 8.69 -12.67
CA LYS A 61 16.25 9.59 -12.94
C LYS A 61 17.17 8.99 -14.02
N GLN A 62 17.55 7.72 -13.87
CA GLN A 62 18.37 6.99 -14.84
C GLN A 62 17.73 6.96 -16.24
N MET A 63 16.42 6.76 -16.33
CA MET A 63 15.67 6.76 -17.60
C MET A 63 15.63 8.15 -18.27
N VAL A 64 15.49 9.21 -17.47
CA VAL A 64 15.44 10.60 -17.97
C VAL A 64 16.82 11.10 -18.41
N GLU A 65 17.88 10.72 -17.70
CA GLU A 65 19.26 11.15 -18.02
C GLU A 65 19.89 10.33 -19.15
N ASN A 66 19.71 9.00 -19.17
CA ASN A 66 20.41 8.10 -20.10
C ASN A 66 19.54 7.54 -21.24
N SER A 67 18.29 7.99 -21.37
CA SER A 67 17.25 7.53 -22.32
C SER A 67 16.61 6.15 -22.02
N PHE A 68 15.46 5.90 -22.67
CA PHE A 68 14.62 4.73 -22.45
C PHE A 68 15.29 3.40 -22.87
N GLU A 69 16.10 3.37 -23.94
CA GLU A 69 16.74 2.13 -24.41
C GLU A 69 17.81 1.65 -23.42
N ASN A 70 18.65 2.56 -22.92
CA ASN A 70 19.63 2.26 -21.88
C ASN A 70 18.96 1.89 -20.55
N PHE A 71 17.78 2.43 -20.24
CA PHE A 71 16.97 2.02 -19.08
C PHE A 71 16.39 0.61 -19.24
N TYR A 72 15.85 0.28 -20.40
CA TYR A 72 15.29 -1.04 -20.70
C TYR A 72 16.36 -2.15 -20.61
N ASN A 73 17.58 -1.84 -21.05
CA ASN A 73 18.74 -2.73 -20.97
C ASN A 73 19.61 -2.50 -19.71
N TRP A 74 19.13 -1.77 -18.70
CA TRP A 74 19.96 -1.36 -17.57
C TRP A 74 20.34 -2.53 -16.65
N PHE A 75 21.65 -2.79 -16.56
CA PHE A 75 22.27 -3.56 -15.48
C PHE A 75 22.85 -2.61 -14.43
N ASP A 76 22.37 -2.73 -13.19
CA ASP A 76 22.86 -1.98 -12.05
C ASP A 76 23.91 -2.81 -11.29
N SER A 77 25.17 -2.41 -11.39
CA SER A 77 26.28 -3.04 -10.68
C SER A 77 26.49 -2.48 -9.27
N THR A 78 25.74 -1.45 -8.83
CA THR A 78 25.90 -0.86 -7.49
C THR A 78 24.88 -1.38 -6.48
N ALA A 79 24.01 -2.32 -6.86
CA ALA A 79 23.10 -3.02 -5.96
C ALA A 79 23.33 -4.54 -6.08
N TRP A 80 23.09 -5.29 -5.00
CA TRP A 80 23.34 -6.73 -4.93
C TRP A 80 24.79 -7.14 -5.20
N TYR A 81 25.80 -6.40 -4.70
CA TYR A 81 27.19 -6.86 -4.81
C TYR A 81 27.38 -8.23 -4.14
N PRO A 82 28.05 -9.22 -4.77
CA PRO A 82 28.79 -9.16 -6.05
C PRO A 82 28.00 -9.57 -7.31
N LEU A 83 26.70 -9.82 -7.20
CA LEU A 83 25.82 -10.34 -8.27
C LEU A 83 25.40 -9.26 -9.30
N GLY A 84 25.08 -8.05 -8.84
CA GLY A 84 24.41 -7.02 -9.63
C GLY A 84 22.90 -7.29 -9.84
N ARG A 85 22.18 -6.32 -10.42
CA ARG A 85 20.74 -6.43 -10.73
C ARG A 85 20.43 -5.97 -12.15
N ILE A 86 19.82 -6.85 -12.96
CA ILE A 86 19.23 -6.47 -14.26
C ILE A 86 17.94 -5.70 -13.97
N VAL A 87 17.95 -4.37 -13.99
CA VAL A 87 16.81 -3.55 -13.54
C VAL A 87 15.66 -3.59 -14.55
N GLY A 88 15.91 -3.37 -15.84
CA GLY A 88 14.85 -3.34 -16.87
C GLY A 88 14.08 -4.66 -17.01
N GLY A 89 14.71 -5.78 -16.64
CA GLY A 89 14.08 -7.10 -16.54
C GLY A 89 13.45 -7.44 -15.18
N THR A 90 13.71 -6.66 -14.11
CA THR A 90 13.25 -6.91 -12.73
C THR A 90 12.45 -5.75 -12.13
N VAL A 91 11.77 -4.97 -12.97
CA VAL A 91 10.88 -3.85 -12.58
C VAL A 91 9.68 -3.75 -13.52
N TYR A 92 8.56 -3.22 -13.01
CA TYR A 92 7.45 -2.76 -13.84
C TYR A 92 7.72 -1.31 -14.30
N PRO A 93 7.97 -1.04 -15.60
CA PRO A 93 8.41 0.28 -16.05
C PRO A 93 7.30 1.35 -16.06
N GLY A 94 6.05 1.00 -15.78
CA GLY A 94 4.89 1.90 -15.95
C GLY A 94 4.97 3.18 -15.12
N LEU A 95 5.47 3.10 -13.88
CA LEU A 95 5.62 4.26 -12.99
C LEU A 95 6.67 5.25 -13.52
N MET A 96 7.82 4.73 -13.95
CA MET A 96 8.95 5.51 -14.49
C MET A 96 8.61 6.13 -15.85
N VAL A 97 7.99 5.36 -16.75
CA VAL A 97 7.56 5.86 -18.08
C VAL A 97 6.52 6.96 -17.94
N THR A 98 5.59 6.84 -16.98
CA THR A 98 4.56 7.87 -16.74
C THR A 98 5.16 9.19 -16.25
N SER A 99 6.04 9.16 -15.26
CA SER A 99 6.70 10.38 -14.75
C SER A 99 7.67 10.98 -15.76
N GLY A 100 8.44 10.16 -16.48
CA GLY A 100 9.31 10.61 -17.57
C GLY A 100 8.55 11.25 -18.74
N PHE A 101 7.39 10.71 -19.11
CA PHE A 101 6.51 11.32 -20.12
C PHE A 101 5.96 12.67 -19.66
N ILE A 102 5.53 12.78 -18.40
CA ILE A 102 5.06 14.06 -17.82
C ILE A 102 6.19 15.08 -17.79
N HIS A 103 7.39 14.69 -17.36
CA HIS A 103 8.58 15.56 -17.37
C HIS A 103 8.93 16.04 -18.79
N TYR A 104 8.89 15.15 -19.79
CA TYR A 104 9.08 15.50 -21.20
C TYR A 104 8.00 16.48 -21.71
N MET A 105 6.73 16.27 -21.35
CA MET A 105 5.64 17.21 -21.68
C MET A 105 5.80 18.58 -21.02
N CYS A 106 6.23 18.65 -19.75
CA CYS A 106 6.55 19.92 -19.09
C CYS A 106 7.70 20.65 -19.79
N HIS A 107 8.76 19.93 -20.16
CA HIS A 107 9.91 20.50 -20.86
C HIS A 107 9.56 20.95 -22.30
N LEU A 108 8.69 20.22 -22.99
CA LEU A 108 8.15 20.61 -24.31
C LEU A 108 7.33 21.90 -24.23
N LEU A 109 6.61 22.10 -23.12
CA LEU A 109 5.86 23.33 -22.81
C LEU A 109 6.74 24.42 -22.19
N SER A 110 8.08 24.27 -22.18
CA SER A 110 9.06 25.22 -21.62
C SER A 110 8.89 25.52 -20.13
N PHE A 111 8.36 24.58 -19.35
CA PHE A 111 8.36 24.61 -17.88
C PHE A 111 9.47 23.71 -17.33
N PRO A 112 10.64 24.25 -16.92
CA PRO A 112 11.77 23.46 -16.42
C PRO A 112 11.52 22.98 -14.98
N VAL A 113 10.72 21.92 -14.84
CA VAL A 113 10.41 21.27 -13.55
C VAL A 113 11.40 20.11 -13.31
N HIS A 114 12.14 20.14 -12.21
CA HIS A 114 13.06 19.07 -11.85
C HIS A 114 12.33 17.74 -11.59
N ILE A 115 12.88 16.63 -12.08
CA ILE A 115 12.23 15.29 -12.05
C ILE A 115 11.78 14.83 -10.66
N ARG A 116 12.46 15.25 -9.58
CA ARG A 116 12.04 14.98 -8.19
C ARG A 116 10.64 15.51 -7.89
N GLU A 117 10.33 16.73 -8.30
CA GLU A 117 9.02 17.34 -8.00
C GLU A 117 7.91 16.62 -8.79
N VAL A 118 8.18 16.22 -10.04
CA VAL A 118 7.27 15.38 -10.84
C VAL A 118 6.97 14.05 -10.13
N CYS A 119 7.98 13.42 -9.52
CA CYS A 119 7.79 12.18 -8.75
C CYS A 119 7.00 12.43 -7.44
N VAL A 120 7.33 13.48 -6.69
CA VAL A 120 6.68 13.85 -5.41
C VAL A 120 5.19 14.14 -5.57
N PHE A 121 4.78 14.83 -6.64
CA PHE A 121 3.39 15.23 -6.87
C PHE A 121 2.56 14.26 -7.72
N LEU A 122 3.14 13.15 -8.20
CA LEU A 122 2.45 12.23 -9.11
C LEU A 122 1.23 11.55 -8.46
N ALA A 123 1.38 11.01 -7.26
CA ALA A 123 0.29 10.30 -6.57
C ALA A 123 -0.92 11.22 -6.24
N PRO A 124 -0.73 12.47 -5.76
CA PRO A 124 -1.81 13.46 -5.68
C PRO A 124 -2.57 13.72 -7.00
N VAL A 125 -1.86 13.79 -8.14
CA VAL A 125 -2.51 13.98 -9.46
C VAL A 125 -3.33 12.75 -9.85
N PHE A 126 -2.75 11.55 -9.74
CA PHE A 126 -3.43 10.29 -10.06
C PHE A 126 -4.59 9.96 -9.10
N SER A 127 -4.55 10.43 -7.86
CA SER A 127 -5.71 10.37 -6.95
C SER A 127 -6.92 11.15 -7.48
N GLY A 128 -6.69 12.31 -8.10
CA GLY A 128 -7.77 13.07 -8.77
C GLY A 128 -8.40 12.29 -9.92
N MET A 129 -7.55 11.70 -10.76
CA MET A 129 -7.97 10.83 -11.86
C MET A 129 -8.71 9.57 -11.35
N THR A 130 -8.33 9.05 -10.17
CA THR A 130 -9.02 7.94 -9.49
C THR A 130 -10.44 8.31 -9.06
N ALA A 131 -10.65 9.52 -8.53
CA ALA A 131 -12.00 10.02 -8.19
C ALA A 131 -12.89 10.13 -9.44
N ILE A 132 -12.35 10.65 -10.54
CA ILE A 132 -13.04 10.74 -11.84
C ILE A 132 -13.36 9.34 -12.41
N ALA A 133 -12.43 8.39 -12.35
CA ALA A 133 -12.67 7.00 -12.74
C ALA A 133 -13.76 6.34 -11.89
N THR A 134 -13.78 6.61 -10.58
CA THR A 134 -14.76 6.10 -9.62
C THR A 134 -16.16 6.68 -9.85
N TYR A 135 -16.27 7.95 -10.25
CA TYR A 135 -17.54 8.53 -10.74
C TYR A 135 -18.08 7.74 -11.92
N PHE A 136 -17.26 7.52 -12.96
CA PHE A 136 -17.69 6.83 -14.17
C PHE A 136 -18.05 5.36 -13.93
N PHE A 137 -17.28 4.65 -13.09
CA PHE A 137 -17.58 3.29 -12.64
C PHE A 137 -18.96 3.22 -11.95
N THR A 138 -19.19 4.07 -10.95
CA THR A 138 -20.42 4.04 -10.14
C THR A 138 -21.66 4.49 -10.93
N LYS A 139 -21.50 5.47 -11.82
CA LYS A 139 -22.54 5.94 -12.74
C LYS A 139 -23.07 4.83 -13.66
N GLU A 140 -22.21 3.90 -14.08
CA GLU A 140 -22.66 2.74 -14.87
C GLU A 140 -23.36 1.66 -14.03
N ILE A 141 -23.24 1.68 -12.70
CA ILE A 141 -23.84 0.68 -11.78
C ILE A 141 -25.21 1.15 -11.27
N TRP A 142 -25.39 2.45 -10.97
CA TRP A 142 -26.60 2.97 -10.32
C TRP A 142 -27.17 4.24 -10.96
N ASN A 143 -26.70 5.42 -10.57
CA ASN A 143 -27.16 6.74 -11.04
C ASN A 143 -26.00 7.76 -10.98
N GLU A 144 -26.22 8.99 -11.44
CA GLU A 144 -25.18 10.03 -11.41
C GLU A 144 -24.89 10.55 -9.98
N GLY A 145 -25.87 10.54 -9.09
CA GLY A 145 -25.74 11.00 -7.70
C GLY A 145 -24.80 10.12 -6.87
N ALA A 146 -24.97 8.79 -6.91
CA ALA A 146 -24.03 7.83 -6.36
C ALA A 146 -22.64 7.95 -7.00
N GLY A 147 -22.57 8.28 -8.29
CA GLY A 147 -21.32 8.66 -8.96
C GLY A 147 -20.59 9.79 -8.25
N LEU A 148 -21.28 10.89 -7.97
CA LEU A 148 -20.72 12.05 -7.29
C LEU A 148 -20.33 11.73 -5.83
N PHE A 149 -21.19 11.01 -5.07
CA PHE A 149 -20.84 10.56 -3.72
C PHE A 149 -19.60 9.66 -3.71
N ALA A 150 -19.48 8.70 -4.63
CA ALA A 150 -18.33 7.79 -4.67
C ALA A 150 -17.02 8.51 -4.98
N ALA A 151 -17.05 9.49 -5.90
CA ALA A 151 -15.89 10.34 -6.21
C ALA A 151 -15.48 11.21 -5.01
N CYS A 152 -16.44 11.83 -4.32
CA CYS A 152 -16.16 12.62 -3.12
C CYS A 152 -15.60 11.75 -1.97
N PHE A 153 -16.09 10.52 -1.80
CA PHE A 153 -15.56 9.61 -0.77
C PHE A 153 -14.15 9.13 -1.06
N ILE A 154 -13.86 8.62 -2.26
CA ILE A 154 -12.51 8.09 -2.58
C ILE A 154 -11.44 9.19 -2.61
N ALA A 155 -11.82 10.44 -2.92
CA ALA A 155 -10.90 11.58 -2.88
C ALA A 155 -10.29 11.82 -1.49
N ILE A 156 -11.04 11.57 -0.41
CA ILE A 156 -10.62 11.83 0.98
C ILE A 156 -10.45 10.57 1.86
N ALA A 157 -10.72 9.38 1.35
CA ALA A 157 -10.67 8.13 2.12
C ALA A 157 -9.25 7.85 2.67
N PRO A 158 -9.05 7.78 4.00
CA PRO A 158 -7.73 7.58 4.62
C PRO A 158 -7.02 6.31 4.15
N GLY A 159 -7.76 5.21 3.99
CA GLY A 159 -7.21 3.96 3.46
C GLY A 159 -6.52 4.12 2.09
N TYR A 160 -7.02 5.02 1.22
CA TYR A 160 -6.37 5.35 -0.06
C TYR A 160 -5.28 6.43 0.09
N ILE A 161 -5.46 7.41 0.98
CA ILE A 161 -4.44 8.44 1.26
C ILE A 161 -3.15 7.80 1.77
N SER A 162 -3.24 6.74 2.59
CA SER A 162 -2.10 6.06 3.24
C SER A 162 -0.91 5.73 2.31
N ARG A 163 -1.17 5.39 1.03
CA ARG A 163 -0.16 5.13 -0.02
C ARG A 163 -0.36 5.99 -1.27
N SER A 164 -0.86 7.21 -1.08
CA SER A 164 -0.94 8.22 -2.15
C SER A 164 -0.65 9.65 -1.66
N THR A 165 -0.01 9.82 -0.51
CA THR A 165 0.48 11.13 -0.02
C THR A 165 1.54 11.73 -0.96
N ALA A 166 1.66 13.06 -0.96
CA ALA A 166 2.75 13.72 -1.66
C ALA A 166 4.10 13.29 -1.05
N GLY A 167 5.03 12.86 -1.91
CA GLY A 167 6.31 12.25 -1.52
C GLY A 167 6.34 10.72 -1.52
N SER A 168 5.19 10.03 -1.45
CA SER A 168 5.12 8.57 -1.59
C SER A 168 5.05 8.19 -3.09
N TYR A 169 6.23 8.03 -3.71
CA TYR A 169 6.38 7.69 -5.12
C TYR A 169 6.45 6.17 -5.33
N ASP A 170 5.36 5.49 -5.02
CA ASP A 170 5.18 4.05 -5.27
C ASP A 170 4.07 3.73 -6.29
N ASN A 171 4.07 2.48 -6.76
CA ASN A 171 3.28 1.96 -7.87
C ASN A 171 1.77 2.02 -7.59
N GLU A 172 1.39 1.82 -6.32
CA GLU A 172 0.05 1.91 -5.74
C GLU A 172 -0.75 3.14 -6.22
N GLY A 173 -0.11 4.31 -6.29
CA GLY A 173 -0.76 5.57 -6.67
C GLY A 173 -1.30 5.58 -8.11
N ILE A 174 -0.64 4.87 -9.03
CA ILE A 174 -1.13 4.66 -10.40
C ILE A 174 -1.99 3.40 -10.47
N ALA A 175 -1.64 2.33 -9.75
CA ALA A 175 -2.31 1.04 -9.81
C ALA A 175 -3.80 1.14 -9.47
N ILE A 176 -4.19 1.93 -8.46
CA ILE A 176 -5.60 2.11 -8.09
C ILE A 176 -6.38 2.95 -9.12
N PHE A 177 -5.76 3.98 -9.73
CA PHE A 177 -6.35 4.69 -10.87
C PHE A 177 -6.60 3.73 -12.04
N ALA A 178 -5.56 2.97 -12.42
CA ALA A 178 -5.63 2.02 -13.51
C ALA A 178 -6.75 1.02 -13.26
N LEU A 179 -6.75 0.34 -12.10
CA LEU A 179 -7.77 -0.64 -11.67
C LEU A 179 -9.21 -0.09 -11.76
N MET A 180 -9.47 1.14 -11.29
CA MET A 180 -10.83 1.71 -11.31
C MET A 180 -11.28 2.14 -12.72
N PHE A 181 -10.40 2.77 -13.50
CA PHE A 181 -10.69 3.14 -14.90
C PHE A 181 -10.94 1.89 -15.77
N THR A 182 -10.21 0.84 -15.46
CA THR A 182 -10.24 -0.48 -16.06
C THR A 182 -11.54 -1.22 -15.77
N TYR A 183 -11.98 -1.29 -14.51
CA TYR A 183 -13.28 -1.86 -14.14
C TYR A 183 -14.46 -1.06 -14.73
N TYR A 184 -14.32 0.25 -14.91
CA TYR A 184 -15.29 1.08 -15.64
C TYR A 184 -15.40 0.66 -17.11
N LEU A 185 -14.28 0.58 -17.83
CA LEU A 185 -14.27 0.16 -19.23
C LEU A 185 -14.80 -1.27 -19.39
N TRP A 186 -14.56 -2.14 -18.40
CA TRP A 186 -15.12 -3.48 -18.35
C TRP A 186 -16.65 -3.48 -18.29
N ILE A 187 -17.25 -2.86 -17.28
CA ILE A 187 -18.71 -2.75 -17.15
C ILE A 187 -19.32 -2.13 -18.43
N LYS A 188 -18.66 -1.12 -19.00
CA LYS A 188 -19.09 -0.47 -20.24
C LYS A 188 -19.01 -1.40 -21.46
N ALA A 189 -17.99 -2.27 -21.55
CA ALA A 189 -17.89 -3.29 -22.57
C ALA A 189 -18.99 -4.36 -22.42
N VAL A 190 -19.29 -4.82 -21.19
CA VAL A 190 -20.41 -5.73 -20.90
C VAL A 190 -21.75 -5.13 -21.35
N LYS A 191 -22.05 -3.90 -20.93
CA LYS A 191 -23.32 -3.22 -21.22
C LYS A 191 -23.48 -2.90 -22.71
N THR A 192 -22.45 -2.39 -23.38
CA THR A 192 -22.55 -1.95 -24.78
C THR A 192 -22.36 -3.09 -25.79
N GLY A 193 -21.49 -4.07 -25.52
CA GLY A 193 -21.18 -5.18 -26.42
C GLY A 193 -20.48 -4.80 -27.73
N LYS A 194 -19.94 -3.59 -27.85
CA LYS A 194 -19.21 -3.15 -29.06
C LYS A 194 -17.74 -3.54 -28.99
N VAL A 195 -17.20 -4.07 -30.09
CA VAL A 195 -15.75 -4.41 -30.21
C VAL A 195 -14.86 -3.24 -29.80
N LEU A 196 -15.18 -2.00 -30.22
CA LEU A 196 -14.39 -0.81 -29.86
C LEU A 196 -14.29 -0.57 -28.34
N TRP A 197 -15.38 -0.76 -27.57
CA TRP A 197 -15.31 -0.68 -26.11
C TRP A 197 -14.60 -1.90 -25.52
N ALA A 198 -14.73 -3.08 -26.13
CA ALA A 198 -13.95 -4.26 -25.77
C ALA A 198 -12.44 -4.10 -26.06
N SER A 199 -12.04 -3.35 -27.10
CA SER A 199 -10.64 -3.07 -27.43
C SER A 199 -10.01 -2.04 -26.49
N PHE A 200 -10.70 -0.93 -26.19
CA PHE A 200 -10.24 -0.03 -25.12
C PHE A 200 -10.26 -0.73 -23.76
N CYS A 201 -11.24 -1.60 -23.52
CA CYS A 201 -11.24 -2.45 -22.34
C CYS A 201 -10.13 -3.52 -22.38
N ALA A 202 -9.63 -3.96 -23.53
CA ALA A 202 -8.49 -4.89 -23.62
C ALA A 202 -7.12 -4.21 -23.44
N ILE A 203 -7.07 -2.90 -23.65
CA ILE A 203 -5.91 -2.03 -23.35
C ILE A 203 -5.87 -1.68 -21.85
N ALA A 204 -7.00 -1.75 -21.14
CA ALA A 204 -7.12 -1.40 -19.73
C ALA A 204 -7.22 -2.63 -18.80
N TYR A 205 -8.13 -3.56 -19.10
CA TYR A 205 -8.40 -4.83 -18.42
C TYR A 205 -7.95 -5.99 -19.32
N PHE A 206 -7.67 -7.21 -18.85
CA PHE A 206 -7.56 -7.83 -17.54
C PHE A 206 -8.81 -8.35 -16.75
N TYR A 207 -9.96 -8.80 -17.35
CA TYR A 207 -10.84 -9.98 -16.90
C TYR A 207 -12.43 -9.95 -16.74
N MET A 208 -13.19 -10.84 -17.46
CA MET A 208 -14.42 -11.67 -17.09
C MET A 208 -15.75 -11.05 -16.47
N ARG A 209 -17.04 -11.48 -16.64
CA ARG A 209 -17.88 -12.62 -17.19
C ARG A 209 -19.36 -12.11 -17.44
N TYR A 210 -20.41 -12.81 -17.95
CA TYR A 210 -20.69 -13.34 -19.32
C TYR A 210 -22.15 -13.28 -19.86
N SER A 211 -22.33 -12.77 -21.11
CA SER A 211 -23.53 -12.85 -21.99
C SER A 211 -23.09 -12.91 -23.49
N ALA A 212 -24.00 -12.87 -24.48
CA ALA A 212 -23.61 -12.91 -25.91
C ALA A 212 -22.73 -11.71 -26.35
N LYS A 213 -23.00 -10.51 -25.81
CA LYS A 213 -22.12 -9.33 -25.91
C LYS A 213 -20.73 -9.60 -25.34
N LEU A 214 -20.64 -10.50 -24.37
CA LEU A 214 -19.42 -10.84 -23.66
C LEU A 214 -18.64 -11.99 -24.29
N TYR A 215 -19.24 -12.80 -25.16
CA TYR A 215 -18.43 -13.66 -26.03
C TYR A 215 -17.46 -12.80 -26.83
N VAL A 216 -17.97 -11.72 -27.44
CA VAL A 216 -17.17 -10.69 -28.09
C VAL A 216 -16.24 -10.02 -27.09
N ALA A 217 -16.76 -9.48 -25.98
CA ALA A 217 -15.93 -8.69 -25.06
C ALA A 217 -14.77 -9.50 -24.42
N TYR A 218 -15.04 -10.68 -23.85
CA TYR A 218 -14.03 -11.49 -23.16
C TYR A 218 -13.09 -12.26 -24.07
N THR A 219 -13.56 -12.75 -25.23
CA THR A 219 -12.66 -13.42 -26.20
C THR A 219 -11.65 -12.41 -26.76
N THR A 220 -12.14 -11.21 -27.13
CA THR A 220 -11.29 -10.11 -27.61
C THR A 220 -10.35 -9.62 -26.52
N PHE A 221 -10.87 -9.40 -25.30
CA PHE A 221 -10.05 -9.05 -24.15
C PHE A 221 -8.95 -10.10 -23.91
N PHE A 222 -9.30 -11.38 -23.70
CA PHE A 222 -8.34 -12.39 -23.25
C PHE A 222 -7.18 -12.54 -24.23
N ILE A 223 -7.46 -12.60 -25.53
CA ILE A 223 -6.42 -12.75 -26.56
C ILE A 223 -5.49 -11.54 -26.58
N LEU A 224 -6.03 -10.31 -26.60
CA LEU A 224 -5.22 -9.10 -26.63
C LEU A 224 -4.45 -8.89 -25.32
N GLY A 225 -5.09 -9.06 -24.17
CA GLY A 225 -4.47 -8.91 -22.86
C GLY A 225 -3.39 -9.96 -22.58
N LEU A 226 -3.55 -11.19 -23.08
CA LEU A 226 -2.51 -12.22 -23.02
C LEU A 226 -1.28 -11.80 -23.84
N ILE A 227 -1.48 -11.38 -25.09
CA ILE A 227 -0.39 -10.94 -25.98
C ILE A 227 0.30 -9.67 -25.44
N MET A 228 -0.46 -8.72 -24.89
CA MET A 228 0.07 -7.48 -24.32
C MET A 228 0.83 -7.69 -23.00
N SER A 229 0.33 -8.54 -22.09
CA SER A 229 1.03 -8.84 -20.82
C SER A 229 2.38 -9.54 -21.05
N MET A 230 2.49 -10.37 -22.09
CA MET A 230 3.75 -11.01 -22.50
C MET A 230 4.83 -10.02 -22.98
N GLN A 231 4.49 -8.78 -23.35
CA GLN A 231 5.48 -7.79 -23.81
C GLN A 231 6.30 -7.18 -22.66
N ILE A 232 5.86 -7.34 -21.40
CA ILE A 232 6.57 -6.83 -20.23
C ILE A 232 7.67 -7.84 -19.84
N PRO A 233 8.98 -7.50 -19.87
CA PRO A 233 10.06 -8.48 -19.66
C PRO A 233 9.97 -9.25 -18.33
N PHE A 234 9.56 -8.57 -17.26
CA PHE A 234 9.38 -9.17 -15.93
C PHE A 234 8.25 -10.21 -15.88
N VAL A 235 7.25 -10.10 -16.76
CA VAL A 235 6.11 -11.03 -16.87
C VAL A 235 6.44 -12.15 -17.86
N GLY A 236 6.89 -11.79 -19.07
CA GLY A 236 7.31 -12.72 -20.12
C GLY A 236 6.30 -13.86 -20.33
N PHE A 237 6.73 -15.09 -20.06
CA PHE A 237 5.90 -16.29 -20.22
C PHE A 237 5.15 -16.76 -18.95
N GLN A 238 5.17 -16.00 -17.86
CA GLN A 238 4.38 -16.30 -16.65
C GLN A 238 2.88 -16.56 -16.96
N PRO A 239 2.20 -15.79 -17.84
CA PRO A 239 0.78 -16.01 -18.18
C PRO A 239 0.43 -17.39 -18.76
N LEU A 240 1.43 -18.13 -19.27
CA LEU A 240 1.27 -19.52 -19.74
C LEU A 240 1.86 -20.55 -18.77
N ARG A 241 2.73 -20.15 -17.84
CA ARG A 241 3.53 -21.07 -17.02
C ARG A 241 3.14 -21.11 -15.55
N THR A 242 2.49 -20.10 -14.97
CA THR A 242 2.10 -20.12 -13.54
C THR A 242 0.64 -20.52 -13.35
N SER A 243 0.33 -21.26 -12.27
CA SER A 243 -1.03 -21.66 -11.92
C SER A 243 -1.98 -20.47 -11.71
N GLU A 244 -1.43 -19.33 -11.29
CA GLU A 244 -2.12 -18.07 -10.98
C GLU A 244 -2.99 -17.57 -12.15
N HIS A 245 -2.51 -17.71 -13.40
CA HIS A 245 -3.25 -17.28 -14.59
C HIS A 245 -4.19 -18.35 -15.17
N MET A 246 -4.07 -19.62 -14.76
CA MET A 246 -4.81 -20.75 -15.35
C MET A 246 -6.33 -20.64 -15.21
N ALA A 247 -6.84 -19.93 -14.20
CA ALA A 247 -8.26 -19.63 -14.07
C ALA A 247 -8.81 -18.87 -15.28
N SER A 248 -8.03 -17.94 -15.85
CA SER A 248 -8.43 -17.19 -17.05
C SER A 248 -8.43 -18.06 -18.31
N ILE A 249 -7.42 -18.92 -18.49
CA ILE A 249 -7.33 -19.86 -19.62
C ILE A 249 -8.46 -20.89 -19.56
N GLY A 250 -8.74 -21.43 -18.36
CA GLY A 250 -9.82 -22.40 -18.14
C GLY A 250 -11.21 -21.81 -18.42
N VAL A 251 -11.48 -20.57 -18.01
CA VAL A 251 -12.74 -19.90 -18.33
C VAL A 251 -12.82 -19.53 -19.82
N PHE A 252 -11.72 -19.13 -20.46
CA PHE A 252 -11.67 -18.94 -21.91
C PHE A 252 -12.05 -20.22 -22.67
N ALA A 253 -11.41 -21.35 -22.36
CA ALA A 253 -11.71 -22.64 -22.99
C ALA A 253 -13.18 -23.06 -22.76
N LEU A 254 -13.68 -22.96 -21.52
CA LEU A 254 -15.07 -23.27 -21.19
C LEU A 254 -16.06 -22.37 -21.94
N LEU A 255 -15.74 -21.08 -22.11
CA LEU A 255 -16.57 -20.10 -22.79
C LEU A 255 -16.67 -20.36 -24.30
N GLN A 256 -15.60 -20.88 -24.93
CA GLN A 256 -15.67 -21.37 -26.32
C GLN A 256 -16.64 -22.56 -26.44
N VAL A 257 -16.53 -23.55 -25.55
CA VAL A 257 -17.38 -24.75 -25.58
C VAL A 257 -18.84 -24.41 -25.30
N VAL A 258 -19.13 -23.52 -24.34
CA VAL A 258 -20.50 -23.04 -24.04
C VAL A 258 -21.08 -22.23 -25.21
N ALA A 259 -20.27 -21.43 -25.91
CA ALA A 259 -20.71 -20.73 -27.12
C ALA A 259 -21.05 -21.70 -28.27
N PHE A 260 -20.20 -22.71 -28.48
CA PHE A 260 -20.42 -23.76 -29.49
C PHE A 260 -21.69 -24.58 -29.20
N PHE A 261 -21.91 -25.03 -27.96
CA PHE A 261 -23.15 -25.73 -27.60
C PHE A 261 -24.40 -24.84 -27.76
N LYS A 262 -24.33 -23.53 -27.45
CA LYS A 262 -25.43 -22.60 -27.75
C LYS A 262 -25.68 -22.42 -29.26
N TYR A 263 -24.64 -22.46 -30.09
CA TYR A 263 -24.79 -22.43 -31.54
C TYR A 263 -25.45 -23.72 -32.08
N LEU A 264 -25.10 -24.89 -31.54
CA LEU A 264 -25.81 -26.14 -31.88
C LEU A 264 -27.27 -26.11 -31.41
N GLN A 265 -27.53 -25.56 -30.22
CA GLN A 265 -28.87 -25.44 -29.65
C GLN A 265 -29.82 -24.56 -30.48
N THR A 266 -29.32 -23.54 -31.20
CA THR A 266 -30.15 -22.74 -32.12
C THR A 266 -30.32 -23.38 -33.51
N ARG A 267 -29.52 -24.41 -33.84
CA ARG A 267 -29.64 -25.19 -35.09
C ARG A 267 -30.50 -26.45 -34.94
N VAL A 268 -30.54 -27.07 -33.77
CA VAL A 268 -31.29 -28.31 -33.51
C VAL A 268 -32.20 -28.17 -32.28
N PRO A 269 -33.45 -27.72 -32.45
CA PRO A 269 -34.40 -27.57 -31.34
C PRO A 269 -35.01 -28.92 -30.95
N SER A 270 -34.48 -29.56 -29.90
CA SER A 270 -35.10 -30.73 -29.25
C SER A 270 -34.82 -30.72 -27.75
N ASP A 271 -35.84 -30.97 -26.93
CA ASP A 271 -35.72 -30.84 -25.47
C ASP A 271 -34.78 -31.88 -24.83
N THR A 272 -34.70 -33.08 -25.39
CA THR A 272 -33.69 -34.09 -25.05
C THR A 272 -32.26 -33.60 -25.30
N LEU A 273 -32.03 -32.87 -26.40
CA LEU A 273 -30.71 -32.28 -26.70
C LEU A 273 -30.36 -31.12 -25.76
N LYS A 274 -31.32 -30.38 -25.20
CA LYS A 274 -31.04 -29.34 -24.18
C LYS A 274 -30.39 -29.95 -22.93
N GLN A 275 -30.84 -31.12 -22.50
CA GLN A 275 -30.23 -31.86 -21.38
C GLN A 275 -28.82 -32.35 -21.77
N LEU A 276 -28.66 -32.94 -22.96
CA LEU A 276 -27.35 -33.40 -23.45
C LEU A 276 -26.32 -32.27 -23.56
N PHE A 277 -26.69 -31.11 -24.10
CA PHE A 277 -25.78 -29.95 -24.20
C PHE A 277 -25.43 -29.35 -22.84
N THR A 278 -26.37 -29.37 -21.87
CA THR A 278 -26.11 -28.91 -20.50
C THR A 278 -25.14 -29.87 -19.78
N PHE A 279 -25.35 -31.17 -19.92
CA PHE A 279 -24.45 -32.20 -19.41
C PHE A 279 -23.07 -32.12 -20.09
N GLY A 280 -23.01 -31.95 -21.41
CA GLY A 280 -21.77 -31.78 -22.18
C GLY A 280 -20.97 -30.54 -21.76
N ALA A 281 -21.65 -29.42 -21.46
CA ALA A 281 -21.00 -28.24 -20.91
C ALA A 281 -20.36 -28.52 -19.53
N ILE A 282 -21.09 -29.19 -18.63
CA ILE A 282 -20.58 -29.57 -17.29
C ILE A 282 -19.42 -30.58 -17.40
N PHE A 283 -19.56 -31.59 -18.26
CA PHE A 283 -18.51 -32.58 -18.53
C PHE A 283 -17.25 -31.91 -19.08
N SER A 284 -17.38 -31.00 -20.05
CA SER A 284 -16.24 -30.26 -20.59
C SER A 284 -15.56 -29.37 -19.55
N ALA A 285 -16.30 -28.76 -18.62
CA ALA A 285 -15.72 -28.03 -17.49
C ALA A 285 -14.92 -28.96 -16.56
N GLY A 286 -15.43 -30.16 -16.30
CA GLY A 286 -14.71 -31.21 -15.55
C GLY A 286 -13.43 -31.65 -16.24
N VAL A 287 -13.47 -31.90 -17.56
CA VAL A 287 -12.28 -32.26 -18.35
C VAL A 287 -11.24 -31.13 -18.34
N ILE A 288 -11.65 -29.88 -18.53
CA ILE A 288 -10.74 -28.71 -18.45
C ILE A 288 -10.08 -28.63 -17.06
N PHE A 289 -10.85 -28.83 -15.98
CA PHE A 289 -10.31 -28.84 -14.62
C PHE A 289 -9.29 -29.97 -14.41
N VAL A 290 -9.61 -31.19 -14.82
CA VAL A 290 -8.69 -32.35 -14.73
C VAL A 290 -7.41 -32.13 -15.55
N VAL A 291 -7.50 -31.50 -16.74
CA VAL A 291 -6.33 -31.15 -17.56
C VAL A 291 -5.45 -30.10 -16.87
N VAL A 292 -6.03 -29.04 -16.31
CA VAL A 292 -5.25 -28.01 -15.58
C VAL A 292 -4.57 -28.59 -14.34
N VAL A 293 -5.28 -29.41 -13.55
CA VAL A 293 -4.71 -30.09 -12.38
C VAL A 293 -3.61 -31.07 -12.81
N GLY A 294 -3.84 -31.86 -13.86
CA GLY A 294 -2.87 -32.81 -14.39
C GLY A 294 -1.59 -32.15 -14.91
N LEU A 295 -1.70 -31.04 -15.65
CA LEU A 295 -0.55 -30.27 -16.14
C LEU A 295 0.23 -29.56 -15.02
N THR A 296 -0.44 -29.19 -13.93
CA THR A 296 0.20 -28.63 -12.73
C THR A 296 0.93 -29.73 -11.95
N TYR A 297 0.31 -30.91 -11.77
CA TYR A 297 0.95 -32.05 -11.11
C TYR A 297 2.12 -32.63 -11.93
N ALA A 298 2.04 -32.60 -13.26
CA ALA A 298 3.12 -32.99 -14.16
C ALA A 298 4.28 -31.97 -14.24
N GLY A 299 4.23 -30.86 -13.50
CA GLY A 299 5.28 -29.84 -13.47
C GLY A 299 5.43 -29.00 -14.74
N VAL A 300 4.52 -29.13 -15.71
CA VAL A 300 4.49 -28.30 -16.93
C VAL A 300 4.01 -26.89 -16.61
N ILE A 301 3.10 -26.76 -15.65
CA ILE A 301 2.66 -25.51 -15.03
C ILE A 301 3.31 -25.42 -13.66
N ALA A 302 4.02 -24.32 -13.39
CA ALA A 302 4.61 -24.01 -12.10
C ALA A 302 3.51 -23.74 -11.05
N PRO A 303 3.69 -24.22 -9.80
CA PRO A 303 2.73 -23.98 -8.72
C PRO A 303 2.69 -22.51 -8.30
N TRP A 304 1.71 -22.19 -7.44
CA TRP A 304 1.52 -20.86 -6.85
C TRP A 304 2.81 -20.35 -6.19
N SER A 305 3.18 -19.11 -6.47
CA SER A 305 4.31 -18.49 -5.79
C SER A 305 4.01 -18.25 -4.29
N GLY A 306 5.04 -18.36 -3.45
CA GLY A 306 4.86 -18.38 -1.98
C GLY A 306 4.13 -17.17 -1.39
N ARG A 307 4.24 -15.99 -2.03
CA ARG A 307 3.54 -14.75 -1.62
C ARG A 307 2.03 -14.79 -1.87
N PHE A 308 1.56 -15.43 -2.95
CA PHE A 308 0.14 -15.65 -3.18
C PHE A 308 -0.39 -16.86 -2.40
N TYR A 309 0.41 -17.93 -2.27
CA TYR A 309 0.03 -19.09 -1.46
C TYR A 309 -0.20 -18.71 0.01
N SER A 310 0.58 -17.77 0.57
CA SER A 310 0.38 -17.26 1.94
C SER A 310 -0.91 -16.46 2.17
N LEU A 311 -1.63 -16.06 1.11
CA LEU A 311 -2.97 -15.46 1.23
C LEU A 311 -4.08 -16.52 1.36
N TRP A 312 -3.76 -17.80 1.13
CA TRP A 312 -4.67 -18.94 1.28
C TRP A 312 -4.31 -19.77 2.51
N ASP A 313 -3.03 -20.12 2.67
CA ASP A 313 -2.45 -20.72 3.87
C ASP A 313 -1.65 -19.68 4.65
N THR A 314 -2.30 -19.06 5.64
CA THR A 314 -1.70 -18.03 6.49
C THR A 314 -0.64 -18.57 7.47
N GLY A 315 -0.51 -19.90 7.61
CA GLY A 315 0.54 -20.54 8.39
C GLY A 315 1.85 -20.69 7.61
N TYR A 316 1.75 -20.97 6.30
CA TYR A 316 2.89 -21.35 5.44
C TYR A 316 4.08 -20.40 5.52
N ALA A 317 3.85 -19.09 5.34
CA ALA A 317 4.94 -18.10 5.31
C ALA A 317 5.71 -18.04 6.64
N LYS A 318 5.02 -18.22 7.77
CA LYS A 318 5.63 -18.16 9.11
C LYS A 318 6.58 -19.32 9.38
N ILE A 319 6.33 -20.47 8.75
CA ILE A 319 7.09 -21.71 8.95
C ILE A 319 8.21 -21.82 7.91
N HIS A 320 7.93 -21.52 6.65
CA HIS A 320 8.83 -21.85 5.54
C HIS A 320 9.60 -20.66 4.94
N ILE A 321 9.10 -19.42 5.07
CA ILE A 321 9.73 -18.24 4.44
C ILE A 321 9.65 -17.04 5.41
N PRO A 322 10.48 -17.01 6.48
CA PRO A 322 10.37 -16.02 7.55
C PRO A 322 10.49 -14.57 7.05
N ILE A 323 11.19 -14.33 5.94
CA ILE A 323 11.31 -13.04 5.26
C ILE A 323 9.91 -12.45 4.95
N ILE A 324 8.96 -13.25 4.45
CA ILE A 324 7.61 -12.76 4.12
C ILE A 324 6.89 -12.31 5.41
N THR A 325 7.01 -13.04 6.51
CA THR A 325 6.37 -12.64 7.79
C THR A 325 7.10 -11.55 8.55
N SER A 326 8.34 -11.22 8.17
CA SER A 326 9.10 -10.12 8.80
C SER A 326 8.58 -8.73 8.42
N VAL A 327 7.92 -8.61 7.27
CA VAL A 327 7.29 -7.36 6.82
C VAL A 327 6.00 -7.11 7.61
N SER A 328 5.88 -5.93 8.22
CA SER A 328 4.68 -5.52 8.98
C SER A 328 3.40 -5.49 8.13
N GLU A 329 3.54 -5.21 6.83
CA GLU A 329 2.44 -5.10 5.88
C GLU A 329 1.75 -6.43 5.53
N HIS A 330 2.46 -7.55 5.74
CA HIS A 330 1.97 -8.92 5.54
C HIS A 330 1.19 -9.47 6.75
N GLN A 331 1.06 -8.69 7.83
CA GLN A 331 0.27 -9.07 9.01
C GLN A 331 -1.24 -8.90 8.76
N PRO A 332 -2.11 -9.63 9.48
CA PRO A 332 -3.57 -9.51 9.37
C PRO A 332 -4.10 -8.21 9.98
N THR A 333 -5.18 -7.68 9.40
CA THR A 333 -5.84 -6.45 9.86
C THR A 333 -6.60 -6.64 11.18
N SER A 334 -6.55 -5.61 12.04
CA SER A 334 -7.47 -5.50 13.18
C SER A 334 -8.79 -4.82 12.79
N TRP A 335 -9.87 -5.06 13.54
CA TRP A 335 -11.14 -4.33 13.34
C TRP A 335 -10.97 -2.81 13.55
N ALA A 336 -10.05 -2.40 14.43
CA ALA A 336 -9.74 -0.99 14.66
C ALA A 336 -9.13 -0.34 13.42
N SER A 337 -8.30 -1.05 12.65
CA SER A 337 -7.75 -0.60 11.37
C SER A 337 -8.87 -0.33 10.35
N PHE A 338 -9.83 -1.25 10.20
CA PHE A 338 -10.99 -1.04 9.31
C PHE A 338 -11.80 0.20 9.68
N PHE A 339 -12.00 0.49 10.97
CA PHE A 339 -12.71 1.69 11.41
C PHE A 339 -11.87 2.97 11.21
N PHE A 340 -10.57 2.91 11.47
CA PHE A 340 -9.62 4.02 11.31
C PHE A 340 -9.48 4.47 9.85
N ASP A 341 -9.52 3.54 8.89
CA ASP A 341 -9.36 3.85 7.47
C ASP A 341 -10.66 4.22 6.74
N LEU A 342 -11.82 3.80 7.25
CA LEU A 342 -13.12 3.89 6.53
C LEU A 342 -14.25 4.56 7.32
N HIS A 343 -14.13 4.69 8.64
CA HIS A 343 -15.08 5.38 9.54
C HIS A 343 -16.55 4.98 9.35
N VAL A 344 -17.39 5.81 8.70
CA VAL A 344 -18.81 5.49 8.43
C VAL A 344 -19.01 4.57 7.23
N LEU A 345 -18.03 4.48 6.32
CA LEU A 345 -18.17 3.71 5.10
C LEU A 345 -18.27 2.21 5.42
N ILE A 346 -17.49 1.69 6.38
CA ILE A 346 -17.56 0.28 6.79
C ILE A 346 -18.94 -0.12 7.36
N ALA A 347 -19.64 0.80 8.03
CA ALA A 347 -21.00 0.57 8.56
C ALA A 347 -22.08 0.61 7.47
N THR A 348 -21.88 1.41 6.41
CA THR A 348 -22.84 1.56 5.30
C THR A 348 -22.60 0.59 4.15
N PHE A 349 -21.39 0.03 4.03
CA PHE A 349 -20.98 -0.93 3.01
C PHE A 349 -21.90 -2.17 2.92
N PRO A 350 -22.25 -2.88 4.02
CA PRO A 350 -23.18 -4.02 3.96
C PRO A 350 -24.60 -3.63 3.47
N ALA A 351 -25.04 -2.41 3.75
CA ALA A 351 -26.33 -1.91 3.26
C ALA A 351 -26.30 -1.67 1.74
N GLY A 352 -25.20 -1.12 1.21
CA GLY A 352 -24.97 -0.97 -0.23
C GLY A 352 -24.94 -2.32 -0.96
N VAL A 353 -24.24 -3.31 -0.39
CA VAL A 353 -24.19 -4.69 -0.91
C VAL A 353 -25.60 -5.30 -0.93
N ARG A 354 -26.37 -5.16 0.15
CA ARG A 354 -27.77 -5.62 0.23
C ARG A 354 -28.70 -4.93 -0.78
N LEU A 355 -28.47 -3.66 -1.12
CA LEU A 355 -29.23 -2.95 -2.16
C LEU A 355 -28.95 -3.51 -3.57
N CYS A 356 -27.69 -3.89 -3.86
CA CYS A 356 -27.34 -4.49 -5.14
C CYS A 356 -27.84 -5.94 -5.27
N PHE A 357 -27.90 -6.70 -4.17
CA PHE A 357 -28.53 -8.03 -4.16
C PHE A 357 -30.05 -8.01 -4.40
N LYS A 358 -30.76 -6.92 -4.04
CA LYS A 358 -32.20 -6.79 -4.34
C LYS A 358 -32.48 -6.65 -5.84
N ASN A 359 -31.66 -5.86 -6.52
CA ASN A 359 -31.82 -5.52 -7.93
C ASN A 359 -30.60 -6.04 -8.71
N LEU A 360 -30.52 -7.36 -8.87
CA LEU A 360 -29.45 -8.05 -9.59
C LEU A 360 -29.45 -7.72 -11.09
N ASN A 361 -28.26 -7.50 -11.63
CA ASN A 361 -28.00 -7.28 -13.06
C ASN A 361 -26.54 -7.70 -13.37
N ASP A 362 -26.18 -7.88 -14.65
CA ASP A 362 -24.87 -8.40 -15.07
C ASP A 362 -23.69 -7.65 -14.42
N GLU A 363 -23.68 -6.31 -14.46
CA GLU A 363 -22.61 -5.52 -13.84
C GLU A 363 -22.60 -5.60 -12.30
N ARG A 364 -23.76 -5.80 -11.68
CA ARG A 364 -23.89 -5.83 -10.21
C ARG A 364 -23.36 -7.13 -9.62
N VAL A 365 -23.44 -8.24 -10.36
CA VAL A 365 -22.80 -9.51 -10.00
C VAL A 365 -21.28 -9.35 -9.93
N PHE A 366 -20.66 -8.66 -10.90
CA PHE A 366 -19.22 -8.35 -10.86
C PHE A 366 -18.83 -7.52 -9.62
N VAL A 367 -19.58 -6.44 -9.35
CA VAL A 367 -19.32 -5.52 -8.23
C VAL A 367 -19.51 -6.21 -6.86
N ILE A 368 -20.49 -7.12 -6.74
CA ILE A 368 -20.70 -7.97 -5.54
C ILE A 368 -19.54 -8.96 -5.34
N LEU A 369 -19.11 -9.66 -6.39
CA LEU A 369 -17.98 -10.60 -6.31
C LEU A 369 -16.69 -9.88 -5.89
N TYR A 370 -16.43 -8.70 -6.49
CA TYR A 370 -15.29 -7.86 -6.12
C TYR A 370 -15.32 -7.47 -4.62
N ALA A 371 -16.46 -7.03 -4.09
CA ALA A 371 -16.58 -6.74 -2.65
C ALA A 371 -16.29 -7.95 -1.76
N ILE A 372 -16.77 -9.14 -2.11
CA ILE A 372 -16.56 -10.36 -1.31
C ILE A 372 -15.08 -10.72 -1.27
N PHE A 373 -14.42 -10.80 -2.43
CA PHE A 373 -12.99 -11.15 -2.50
C PHE A 373 -12.09 -10.07 -1.88
N ALA A 374 -12.34 -8.78 -2.15
CA ALA A 374 -11.57 -7.69 -1.57
C ALA A 374 -11.70 -7.64 -0.03
N SER A 375 -12.88 -7.93 0.51
CA SER A 375 -13.09 -7.97 1.98
C SER A 375 -12.33 -9.13 2.62
N TYR A 376 -12.30 -10.30 1.97
CA TYR A 376 -11.51 -11.44 2.44
C TYR A 376 -10.01 -11.13 2.42
N PHE A 377 -9.48 -10.66 1.29
CA PHE A 377 -8.04 -10.41 1.15
C PHE A 377 -7.54 -9.26 2.03
N ALA A 378 -8.32 -8.18 2.21
CA ALA A 378 -8.00 -7.14 3.19
C ALA A 378 -8.00 -7.68 4.62
N GLY A 379 -8.92 -8.59 4.97
CA GLY A 379 -8.95 -9.27 6.28
C GLY A 379 -7.68 -10.08 6.58
N VAL A 380 -7.09 -10.69 5.54
CA VAL A 380 -5.87 -11.51 5.65
C VAL A 380 -4.59 -10.67 5.72
N MET A 381 -4.53 -9.51 5.05
CA MET A 381 -3.29 -8.75 4.88
C MET A 381 -3.51 -7.23 4.80
N VAL A 382 -2.84 -6.48 5.69
CA VAL A 382 -2.97 -5.01 5.82
C VAL A 382 -2.76 -4.24 4.51
N ARG A 383 -1.73 -4.54 3.69
CA ARG A 383 -1.50 -3.81 2.41
C ARG A 383 -2.70 -3.88 1.46
N LEU A 384 -3.51 -4.96 1.52
CA LEU A 384 -4.64 -5.18 0.60
C LEU A 384 -5.89 -4.35 0.96
N MET A 385 -5.91 -3.71 2.12
CA MET A 385 -6.91 -2.69 2.52
C MET A 385 -7.03 -1.54 1.49
N LEU A 386 -5.93 -1.22 0.80
CA LEU A 386 -5.90 -0.27 -0.30
C LEU A 386 -6.86 -0.67 -1.44
N THR A 387 -6.97 -1.96 -1.74
CA THR A 387 -7.85 -2.50 -2.79
C THR A 387 -9.32 -2.60 -2.35
N LEU A 388 -9.59 -2.74 -1.04
CA LEU A 388 -10.94 -2.70 -0.49
C LEU A 388 -11.53 -1.27 -0.50
N THR A 389 -10.69 -0.24 -0.33
CA THR A 389 -11.15 1.14 -0.15
C THR A 389 -12.05 1.65 -1.30
N PRO A 390 -11.71 1.50 -2.60
CA PRO A 390 -12.58 1.93 -3.69
C PRO A 390 -13.96 1.26 -3.71
N ILE A 391 -14.03 -0.06 -3.47
CA ILE A 391 -15.31 -0.79 -3.53
C ILE A 391 -16.21 -0.46 -2.34
N VAL A 392 -15.62 -0.19 -1.16
CA VAL A 392 -16.34 0.36 -0.01
C VAL A 392 -16.92 1.74 -0.35
N CYS A 393 -16.14 2.67 -0.91
CA CYS A 393 -16.63 3.98 -1.33
C CYS A 393 -17.82 3.89 -2.30
N VAL A 394 -17.77 2.98 -3.28
CA VAL A 394 -18.84 2.75 -4.27
C VAL A 394 -20.12 2.24 -3.61
N PHE A 395 -20.05 1.22 -2.76
CA PHE A 395 -21.24 0.66 -2.10
C PHE A 395 -21.84 1.61 -1.06
N SER A 396 -21.02 2.31 -0.28
CA SER A 396 -21.50 3.36 0.63
C SER A 396 -22.15 4.52 -0.12
N ALA A 397 -21.62 4.93 -1.28
CA ALA A 397 -22.23 5.94 -2.13
C ALA A 397 -23.59 5.51 -2.71
N ILE A 398 -23.75 4.24 -3.09
CA ILE A 398 -25.06 3.67 -3.48
C ILE A 398 -26.04 3.70 -2.29
N ALA A 399 -25.58 3.34 -1.08
CA ALA A 399 -26.40 3.38 0.12
C ALA A 399 -26.86 4.82 0.46
N PHE A 400 -25.92 5.78 0.55
CA PHE A 400 -26.24 7.18 0.81
C PHE A 400 -27.12 7.77 -0.30
N SER A 401 -26.81 7.56 -1.58
CA SER A 401 -27.64 8.06 -2.68
C SER A 401 -29.06 7.52 -2.61
N ARG A 402 -29.27 6.24 -2.26
CA ARG A 402 -30.63 5.69 -2.13
C ARG A 402 -31.39 6.26 -0.94
N VAL A 403 -30.71 6.59 0.15
CA VAL A 403 -31.32 7.27 1.30
C VAL A 403 -31.69 8.71 0.95
N PHE A 404 -30.84 9.45 0.23
CA PHE A 404 -31.16 10.79 -0.27
C PHE A 404 -32.30 10.79 -1.29
N GLU A 405 -32.34 9.85 -2.24
CA GLU A 405 -33.47 9.67 -3.18
C GLU A 405 -34.82 9.53 -2.45
N LEU A 406 -34.86 8.74 -1.36
CA LEU A 406 -36.09 8.50 -0.60
C LEU A 406 -36.57 9.75 0.14
N PHE A 407 -35.67 10.49 0.81
CA PHE A 407 -36.07 11.68 1.57
C PHE A 407 -36.35 12.91 0.68
N LEU A 408 -35.60 13.11 -0.41
CA LEU A 408 -35.79 14.27 -1.30
C LEU A 408 -37.03 14.13 -2.18
N ASN A 409 -37.28 12.96 -2.76
CA ASN A 409 -38.41 12.77 -3.67
C ASN A 409 -39.77 12.86 -2.94
N GLU A 410 -39.85 12.47 -1.66
CA GLU A 410 -41.06 12.67 -0.86
C GLU A 410 -41.31 14.16 -0.59
N GLN A 411 -40.27 14.95 -0.31
CA GLN A 411 -40.38 16.40 -0.10
C GLN A 411 -40.78 17.14 -1.39
N GLU A 412 -40.22 16.77 -2.54
CA GLU A 412 -40.61 17.35 -3.83
C GLU A 412 -42.07 17.02 -4.20
N ASN A 413 -42.56 15.82 -3.86
CA ASN A 413 -43.98 15.48 -4.01
C ASN A 413 -44.87 16.30 -3.06
N GLU A 414 -44.48 16.51 -1.80
CA GLU A 414 -45.23 17.36 -0.85
C GLU A 414 -45.32 18.82 -1.33
N ILE A 415 -44.22 19.38 -1.85
CA ILE A 415 -44.19 20.73 -2.45
C ILE A 415 -45.09 20.79 -3.69
N ASN A 416 -44.98 19.81 -4.60
CA ASN A 416 -45.81 19.76 -5.81
C ASN A 416 -47.30 19.58 -5.50
N VAL A 417 -47.67 18.83 -4.45
CA VAL A 417 -49.08 18.74 -4.00
C VAL A 417 -49.57 20.07 -3.46
N ALA A 418 -48.77 20.76 -2.62
CA ALA A 418 -49.14 22.09 -2.10
C ALA A 418 -49.30 23.14 -3.21
N THR A 419 -48.39 23.19 -4.19
CA THR A 419 -48.48 24.11 -5.33
C THR A 419 -49.64 23.77 -6.27
N ASN A 420 -49.97 22.49 -6.45
CA ASN A 420 -51.16 22.09 -7.21
C ASN A 420 -52.47 22.39 -6.45
N GLN A 421 -52.46 22.42 -5.11
CA GLN A 421 -53.60 22.88 -4.33
C GLN A 421 -53.81 24.38 -4.49
N SER A 422 -52.78 25.23 -4.30
CA SER A 422 -52.92 26.68 -4.49
C SER A 422 -53.31 27.08 -5.91
N ASN A 423 -52.73 26.41 -6.93
CA ASN A 423 -53.12 26.62 -8.33
C ASN A 423 -54.58 26.21 -8.60
N ASN A 424 -55.09 25.15 -7.96
CA ASN A 424 -56.50 24.77 -8.08
C ASN A 424 -57.43 25.74 -7.35
N GLU A 425 -57.03 26.26 -6.18
CA GLU A 425 -57.80 27.28 -5.46
C GLU A 425 -57.94 28.56 -6.31
N GLN A 426 -56.85 29.06 -6.90
CA GLN A 426 -56.90 30.23 -7.80
C GLN A 426 -57.76 29.96 -9.05
N ASN A 427 -57.60 28.82 -9.72
CA ASN A 427 -58.50 28.42 -10.82
C ASN A 427 -59.97 28.29 -10.38
N SER A 428 -60.25 27.99 -9.11
CA SER A 428 -61.59 27.95 -8.54
C SER A 428 -62.15 29.33 -8.17
N VAL A 429 -61.31 30.36 -8.06
CA VAL A 429 -61.72 31.75 -7.85
C VAL A 429 -62.05 32.39 -9.21
N ASP A 430 -61.16 32.27 -10.19
CA ASP A 430 -61.38 32.86 -11.52
C ASP A 430 -62.65 32.32 -12.20
N LYS A 431 -62.95 31.02 -12.04
CA LYS A 431 -64.20 30.42 -12.55
C LYS A 431 -65.48 30.94 -11.89
N ARG A 432 -65.42 31.61 -10.72
CA ARG A 432 -66.61 32.16 -10.05
C ARG A 432 -67.00 33.56 -10.53
N LEU A 433 -66.20 34.22 -11.36
CA LEU A 433 -66.52 35.54 -11.90
C LEU A 433 -67.43 35.52 -13.14
N TYR A 434 -67.62 34.37 -13.80
CA TYR A 434 -68.39 34.27 -15.05
C TYR A 434 -69.31 33.05 -15.10
N ASP A 435 -70.46 33.15 -14.44
CA ASP A 435 -71.61 32.26 -14.70
C ASP A 435 -72.89 33.08 -14.93
N LYS A 436 -73.62 32.76 -16.01
CA LYS A 436 -74.89 33.42 -16.39
C LYS A 436 -76.07 32.50 -16.04
N PRO A 437 -77.18 33.01 -15.47
CA PRO A 437 -78.29 32.16 -15.06
C PRO A 437 -79.19 31.74 -16.24
N ASN A 438 -79.50 30.45 -16.38
CA ASN A 438 -80.82 30.02 -16.90
C ASN A 438 -81.20 28.54 -16.65
N LYS A 439 -82.45 28.36 -16.21
CA LYS A 439 -83.40 27.25 -16.48
C LYS A 439 -82.92 25.79 -16.58
N ALA A 440 -83.03 25.11 -15.44
CA ALA A 440 -83.84 23.90 -15.20
C ALA A 440 -84.24 22.95 -16.36
N ASN A 441 -84.04 21.64 -16.14
CA ASN A 441 -85.07 20.63 -16.47
C ASN A 441 -84.98 19.33 -15.62
N LYS A 442 -86.06 18.52 -15.60
CA LYS A 442 -86.22 17.30 -14.77
C LYS A 442 -85.89 15.99 -15.52
N LYS A 443 -85.34 14.99 -14.80
CA LYS A 443 -85.77 13.57 -14.65
C LYS A 443 -84.69 12.83 -13.83
N VAL A 444 -84.92 12.08 -12.73
CA VAL A 444 -85.97 11.14 -12.26
C VAL A 444 -85.71 9.68 -12.69
N ASN A 445 -85.23 8.85 -11.74
CA ASN A 445 -85.89 7.60 -11.33
C ASN A 445 -85.32 6.99 -10.02
N TYR A 446 -86.23 6.34 -9.26
CA TYR A 446 -86.05 5.34 -8.18
C TYR A 446 -86.88 4.10 -8.62
N PRO A 447 -87.08 3.00 -7.85
CA PRO A 447 -86.44 2.48 -6.62
C PRO A 447 -85.65 1.16 -6.96
N SER A 448 -85.35 0.13 -6.13
CA SER A 448 -85.95 -0.42 -4.90
C SER A 448 -84.95 -1.22 -4.03
N GLN A 449 -85.38 -1.63 -2.84
CA GLN A 449 -84.62 -2.39 -1.85
C GLN A 449 -84.76 -3.91 -2.07
N GLU A 450 -83.75 -4.70 -1.65
CA GLU A 450 -83.85 -5.62 -0.49
C GLU A 450 -82.49 -6.27 -0.16
N THR A 451 -82.39 -6.91 1.02
CA THR A 451 -81.20 -7.54 1.61
C THR A 451 -81.60 -8.92 2.20
N PRO A 452 -80.70 -9.82 2.67
CA PRO A 452 -79.25 -9.67 2.89
C PRO A 452 -78.35 -10.84 2.39
N THR A 453 -77.03 -10.63 2.34
CA THR A 453 -76.06 -11.55 3.00
C THR A 453 -74.65 -10.95 3.10
N SER A 454 -73.93 -11.41 4.12
CA SER A 454 -72.55 -11.10 4.55
C SER A 454 -71.50 -10.74 3.48
N THR A 455 -70.93 -9.53 3.55
CA THR A 455 -69.50 -9.34 3.90
C THR A 455 -69.21 -7.89 4.33
N THR A 456 -68.20 -7.71 5.18
CA THR A 456 -68.06 -6.51 6.03
C THR A 456 -67.28 -5.36 5.38
N SER A 457 -67.97 -4.42 4.74
CA SER A 457 -67.42 -3.11 4.38
C SER A 457 -67.61 -2.08 5.51
N GLY A 458 -66.99 -2.34 6.67
CA GLY A 458 -67.11 -1.49 7.86
C GLY A 458 -66.13 -0.31 7.84
N SER A 459 -66.66 0.92 7.85
CA SER A 459 -65.86 2.15 7.87
C SER A 459 -65.06 2.32 9.17
N GLN A 460 -63.73 2.45 9.07
CA GLN A 460 -62.91 3.07 10.12
C GLN A 460 -62.29 4.37 9.61
N SER A 461 -62.79 5.49 10.13
CA SER A 461 -62.23 6.83 10.01
C SER A 461 -60.94 6.97 10.83
N LYS A 462 -59.86 6.33 10.39
CA LYS A 462 -58.52 6.52 10.98
C LYS A 462 -57.91 7.85 10.54
N GLN A 463 -58.18 8.86 11.37
CA GLN A 463 -57.45 10.12 11.57
C GLN A 463 -56.20 10.31 10.69
N GLN A 464 -56.34 11.04 9.58
CA GLN A 464 -55.21 11.67 8.90
C GLN A 464 -54.77 12.93 9.68
N SER A 465 -54.26 12.73 10.89
CA SER A 465 -53.73 13.79 11.77
C SER A 465 -52.27 13.50 12.16
N SER A 466 -51.40 13.42 11.15
CA SER A 466 -49.95 13.22 11.33
C SER A 466 -49.06 14.01 10.34
N GLY A 467 -49.63 15.04 9.68
CA GLY A 467 -48.97 15.77 8.59
C GLY A 467 -47.68 16.50 8.96
N ASN A 468 -47.54 17.02 10.18
CA ASN A 468 -46.35 17.79 10.60
C ASN A 468 -45.27 16.95 11.29
N ASN A 469 -45.58 15.78 11.85
CA ASN A 469 -44.56 14.97 12.52
C ASN A 469 -43.70 14.18 11.52
N GLY A 470 -44.27 13.77 10.38
CA GLY A 470 -43.52 13.11 9.31
C GLY A 470 -42.47 14.03 8.68
N SER A 471 -42.86 15.23 8.24
CA SER A 471 -41.96 16.23 7.64
C SER A 471 -40.85 16.67 8.60
N ASN A 472 -41.18 16.96 9.86
CA ASN A 472 -40.17 17.27 10.90
C ASN A 472 -39.19 16.10 11.12
N MET A 473 -39.66 14.85 11.17
CA MET A 473 -38.79 13.68 11.33
C MET A 473 -37.89 13.44 10.11
N ARG A 474 -38.37 13.68 8.88
CA ARG A 474 -37.54 13.66 7.66
C ARG A 474 -36.45 14.75 7.69
N ALA A 475 -36.79 15.98 8.11
CA ALA A 475 -35.83 17.07 8.23
C ALA A 475 -34.73 16.74 9.25
N VAL A 476 -35.08 16.18 10.41
CA VAL A 476 -34.12 15.69 11.41
C VAL A 476 -33.24 14.56 10.84
N ALA A 477 -33.81 13.60 10.11
CA ALA A 477 -33.03 12.53 9.47
C ALA A 477 -32.04 13.07 8.41
N TYR A 478 -32.45 14.06 7.61
CA TYR A 478 -31.59 14.72 6.62
C TYR A 478 -30.42 15.47 7.29
N ILE A 479 -30.70 16.23 8.36
CA ILE A 479 -29.69 16.91 9.18
C ILE A 479 -28.72 15.90 9.82
N LEU A 480 -29.23 14.78 10.36
CA LEU A 480 -28.41 13.71 10.94
C LEU A 480 -27.45 13.11 9.91
N ILE A 481 -27.91 12.86 8.68
CA ILE A 481 -27.07 12.32 7.60
C ILE A 481 -25.98 13.33 7.21
N ILE A 482 -26.31 14.62 7.08
CA ILE A 482 -25.31 15.67 6.80
C ILE A 482 -24.29 15.78 7.94
N PHE A 483 -24.72 15.69 9.20
CA PHE A 483 -23.84 15.70 10.36
C PHE A 483 -22.89 14.48 10.37
N ILE A 484 -23.38 13.30 10.02
CA ILE A 484 -22.56 12.09 9.85
C ILE A 484 -21.53 12.25 8.71
N LEU A 485 -21.90 12.89 7.59
CA LEU A 485 -20.97 13.20 6.51
C LEU A 485 -19.93 14.25 6.91
N TYR A 486 -20.30 15.24 7.72
CA TYR A 486 -19.37 16.22 8.30
C TYR A 486 -18.36 15.56 9.27
N LEU A 487 -18.82 14.64 10.11
CA LEU A 487 -17.95 13.84 10.98
C LEU A 487 -16.99 12.97 10.15
N PHE A 488 -17.45 12.36 9.06
CA PHE A 488 -16.60 11.62 8.13
C PHE A 488 -15.48 12.51 7.54
N VAL A 489 -15.81 13.70 7.01
CA VAL A 489 -14.79 14.63 6.49
C VAL A 489 -13.80 15.04 7.59
N SER A 490 -14.29 15.40 8.77
CA SER A 490 -13.47 15.81 9.92
C SER A 490 -12.49 14.71 10.35
N HIS A 491 -12.97 13.46 10.42
CA HIS A 491 -12.16 12.28 10.70
C HIS A 491 -11.10 12.03 9.62
N CYS A 492 -11.48 12.12 8.33
CA CYS A 492 -10.56 11.91 7.21
C CYS A 492 -9.41 12.92 7.21
N VAL A 493 -9.71 14.19 7.47
CA VAL A 493 -8.69 15.25 7.62
C VAL A 493 -7.81 15.00 8.84
N TRP A 494 -8.37 14.62 9.99
CA TRP A 494 -7.61 14.33 11.21
C TRP A 494 -6.67 13.13 11.05
N VAL A 495 -7.12 12.01 10.47
CA VAL A 495 -6.27 10.83 10.21
C VAL A 495 -5.14 11.16 9.23
N SER A 496 -5.46 11.84 8.12
CA SER A 496 -4.46 12.26 7.12
C SER A 496 -3.43 13.23 7.73
N SER A 497 -3.89 14.15 8.58
CA SER A 497 -3.07 15.12 9.32
C SER A 497 -2.16 14.47 10.36
N ASN A 498 -2.57 13.40 11.04
CA ASN A 498 -1.89 12.98 12.27
C ASN A 498 -1.22 11.60 12.20
N ALA A 499 -1.63 10.74 11.28
CA ALA A 499 -0.98 9.45 11.05
C ALA A 499 -0.19 9.42 9.73
N TYR A 500 -0.87 9.64 8.60
CA TYR A 500 -0.31 9.35 7.28
C TYR A 500 0.59 10.44 6.67
N SER A 501 0.70 11.63 7.29
CA SER A 501 1.58 12.73 6.84
C SER A 501 2.87 12.86 7.66
N SER A 502 3.47 11.73 8.06
CA SER A 502 4.76 11.66 8.76
C SER A 502 5.87 11.11 7.84
N PRO A 503 6.99 11.83 7.62
CA PRO A 503 8.08 11.36 6.76
C PRO A 503 9.00 10.37 7.50
N SER A 504 9.36 9.27 6.84
CA SER A 504 10.17 8.19 7.43
C SER A 504 11.65 8.53 7.65
N ILE A 505 12.15 9.56 6.95
CA ILE A 505 13.57 9.97 6.92
C ILE A 505 13.90 11.01 8.00
N VAL A 506 12.93 11.88 8.29
CA VAL A 506 13.11 13.10 9.09
C VAL A 506 12.22 12.97 10.32
N LEU A 507 12.81 12.62 11.47
CA LEU A 507 12.03 12.31 12.66
C LEU A 507 11.67 13.60 13.41
N ALA A 508 10.38 13.87 13.53
CA ALA A 508 9.86 14.99 14.33
C ALA A 508 9.67 14.57 15.80
N SER A 509 10.29 15.31 16.72
CA SER A 509 10.09 15.18 18.16
C SER A 509 9.53 16.49 18.72
N TYR A 510 8.45 16.41 19.49
CA TYR A 510 7.82 17.59 20.09
C TYR A 510 8.28 17.79 21.54
N GLY A 511 8.79 18.98 21.84
CA GLY A 511 9.09 19.42 23.19
C GLY A 511 7.83 19.64 24.03
N LYS A 512 7.98 19.68 25.36
CA LYS A 512 6.87 19.96 26.29
C LYS A 512 6.21 21.31 26.05
N ASP A 513 6.98 22.25 25.50
CA ASP A 513 6.55 23.62 25.20
C ASP A 513 5.89 23.74 23.80
N GLY A 514 5.61 22.60 23.13
CA GLY A 514 5.04 22.54 21.77
C GLY A 514 6.04 22.79 20.64
N SER A 515 7.30 23.12 20.96
CA SER A 515 8.38 23.31 19.98
C SER A 515 8.71 22.01 19.24
N GLN A 516 8.73 22.05 17.90
CA GLN A 516 9.10 20.91 17.07
C GLN A 516 10.62 20.88 16.84
N TYR A 517 11.27 19.81 17.29
CA TYR A 517 12.66 19.50 16.99
C TYR A 517 12.70 18.45 15.87
N ILE A 518 13.51 18.73 14.84
CA ILE A 518 13.72 17.82 13.72
C ILE A 518 15.06 17.10 13.93
N LEU A 519 15.03 15.77 13.85
CA LEU A 519 16.20 14.89 13.86
C LEU A 519 16.41 14.37 12.44
N ASP A 520 17.61 14.55 11.91
CA ASP A 520 17.93 14.34 10.48
C ASP A 520 19.20 13.50 10.28
N ASP A 521 19.51 12.69 11.30
CA ASP A 521 20.68 11.81 11.40
C ASP A 521 20.83 10.85 10.20
N PHE A 522 19.72 10.45 9.56
CA PHE A 522 19.73 9.65 8.34
C PHE A 522 20.39 10.42 7.17
N ARG A 523 19.95 11.65 6.88
CA ARG A 523 20.52 12.45 5.80
C ARG A 523 21.94 12.88 6.14
N GLU A 524 22.24 13.19 7.40
CA GLU A 524 23.60 13.45 7.89
C GLU A 524 24.56 12.28 7.56
N ALA A 525 24.20 11.06 7.97
CA ALA A 525 25.05 9.89 7.79
C ALA A 525 25.18 9.43 6.33
N TYR A 526 24.08 9.45 5.55
CA TYR A 526 24.14 9.12 4.13
C TYR A 526 24.92 10.17 3.32
N PHE A 527 24.86 11.45 3.70
CA PHE A 527 25.63 12.51 3.03
C PHE A 527 27.13 12.42 3.36
N TRP A 528 27.50 12.12 4.61
CA TRP A 528 28.88 11.77 4.98
C TRP A 528 29.37 10.57 4.15
N LEU A 529 28.56 9.52 4.05
CA LEU A 529 28.90 8.33 3.25
C LEU A 529 29.17 8.69 1.77
N TRP A 530 28.35 9.59 1.20
CA TRP A 530 28.49 10.06 -0.19
C TRP A 530 29.75 10.93 -0.41
N GLN A 531 30.13 11.78 0.54
CA GLN A 531 31.26 12.72 0.37
C GLN A 531 32.61 12.21 0.90
N ASN A 532 32.63 11.39 1.96
CA ASN A 532 33.86 11.05 2.69
C ASN A 532 34.41 9.65 2.40
N THR A 533 33.72 8.82 1.61
CA THR A 533 34.18 7.47 1.21
C THR A 533 34.53 7.40 -0.28
N LYS A 534 35.30 6.37 -0.71
CA LYS A 534 35.58 6.13 -2.13
C LYS A 534 34.30 5.81 -2.90
N GLU A 535 34.21 6.21 -4.17
CA GLU A 535 33.04 5.95 -5.03
C GLU A 535 32.69 4.45 -5.13
N ASN A 536 33.71 3.59 -5.20
CA ASN A 536 33.57 2.14 -5.25
C ASN A 536 33.47 1.46 -3.87
N ALA A 537 33.26 2.21 -2.79
CA ALA A 537 33.11 1.63 -1.45
C ALA A 537 31.81 0.80 -1.36
N ARG A 538 31.95 -0.41 -0.79
CA ARG A 538 30.87 -1.37 -0.57
C ARG A 538 30.39 -1.32 0.87
N VAL A 539 29.08 -1.19 1.04
CA VAL A 539 28.43 -0.99 2.34
C VAL A 539 27.51 -2.18 2.65
N MET A 540 27.73 -2.80 3.81
CA MET A 540 26.86 -3.83 4.35
C MET A 540 25.89 -3.18 5.35
N SER A 541 24.59 -3.39 5.13
CA SER A 541 23.50 -2.98 6.01
C SER A 541 22.43 -4.07 6.03
N TRP A 542 21.41 -3.91 6.88
CA TRP A 542 20.17 -4.68 6.74
C TRP A 542 19.38 -4.28 5.48
N TRP A 543 18.50 -5.15 4.97
CA TRP A 543 17.90 -5.04 3.64
C TRP A 543 16.95 -3.84 3.47
N ASP A 544 16.23 -3.46 4.53
CA ASP A 544 15.33 -2.30 4.58
C ASP A 544 15.96 -1.02 4.01
N TYR A 545 17.27 -0.85 4.24
CA TYR A 545 18.00 0.41 4.00
C TYR A 545 18.69 0.47 2.63
N GLY A 546 18.73 -0.63 1.86
CA GLY A 546 19.50 -0.73 0.62
C GLY A 546 19.16 0.37 -0.40
N TYR A 547 17.87 0.58 -0.66
CA TYR A 547 17.39 1.64 -1.55
C TYR A 547 17.75 3.06 -1.08
N GLN A 548 17.77 3.31 0.24
CA GLN A 548 18.15 4.63 0.78
C GLN A 548 19.65 4.88 0.67
N ILE A 549 20.48 3.86 0.94
CA ILE A 549 21.94 3.95 0.79
C ILE A 549 22.31 4.14 -0.69
N ALA A 550 21.69 3.39 -1.61
CA ALA A 550 21.90 3.57 -3.05
C ALA A 550 21.32 4.89 -3.59
N GLY A 551 20.23 5.40 -3.00
CA GLY A 551 19.52 6.60 -3.46
C GLY A 551 20.06 7.94 -2.92
N MET A 552 20.47 7.98 -1.65
CA MET A 552 21.05 9.18 -0.99
C MET A 552 22.56 9.09 -0.84
N GLY A 553 23.08 7.95 -0.37
CA GLY A 553 24.51 7.75 -0.15
C GLY A 553 25.30 7.51 -1.43
N ASN A 554 24.62 7.08 -2.50
CA ASN A 554 25.20 6.78 -3.82
C ASN A 554 26.46 5.87 -3.69
N ARG A 555 26.30 4.75 -2.98
CA ARG A 555 27.34 3.72 -2.76
C ARG A 555 26.82 2.32 -3.03
N THR A 556 27.75 1.39 -3.19
CA THR A 556 27.44 0.02 -3.58
C THR A 556 26.90 -0.77 -2.39
N THR A 557 25.72 -1.37 -2.53
CA THR A 557 25.08 -2.19 -1.49
C THR A 557 25.19 -3.69 -1.77
N LEU A 558 25.44 -4.48 -0.73
CA LEU A 558 25.50 -5.95 -0.83
C LEU A 558 24.12 -6.58 -0.96
N VAL A 559 23.15 -6.06 -0.21
CA VAL A 559 21.77 -6.55 -0.11
C VAL A 559 20.84 -5.34 -0.24
N ASP A 560 19.65 -5.59 -0.79
CA ASP A 560 18.70 -4.54 -1.14
C ASP A 560 17.27 -4.92 -0.75
N ASN A 561 16.37 -3.94 -0.75
CA ASN A 561 14.99 -4.11 -0.27
C ASN A 561 14.14 -5.03 -1.17
N ASN A 562 14.45 -5.13 -2.48
CA ASN A 562 13.86 -6.18 -3.33
C ASN A 562 14.42 -7.57 -2.96
N THR A 563 13.77 -8.27 -2.04
CA THR A 563 14.17 -9.58 -1.51
C THR A 563 14.03 -10.74 -2.53
N TRP A 564 14.89 -10.77 -3.56
CA TRP A 564 14.88 -11.78 -4.62
C TRP A 564 15.85 -12.96 -4.40
N ASN A 565 16.91 -12.78 -3.61
CA ASN A 565 17.87 -13.83 -3.25
C ASN A 565 17.96 -13.97 -1.73
N ASN A 566 17.26 -14.98 -1.18
CA ASN A 566 17.14 -15.21 0.26
C ASN A 566 18.48 -15.60 0.90
N SER A 567 19.26 -16.47 0.24
CA SER A 567 20.52 -17.00 0.79
C SER A 567 21.57 -15.89 0.96
N HIS A 568 21.59 -14.88 0.07
CA HIS A 568 22.49 -13.73 0.20
C HIS A 568 22.07 -12.78 1.34
N ILE A 569 20.76 -12.64 1.60
CA ILE A 569 20.25 -11.95 2.81
C ILE A 569 20.64 -12.75 4.07
N ALA A 570 20.56 -14.08 4.01
CA ALA A 570 20.95 -14.95 5.12
C ALA A 570 22.46 -14.90 5.43
N LEU A 571 23.34 -14.69 4.44
CA LEU A 571 24.76 -14.42 4.66
C LEU A 571 24.99 -13.11 5.43
N VAL A 572 24.27 -12.03 5.10
CA VAL A 572 24.37 -10.76 5.86
C VAL A 572 23.76 -10.90 7.26
N GLY A 573 22.60 -11.56 7.39
CA GLY A 573 22.01 -11.87 8.69
C GLY A 573 22.93 -12.74 9.56
N LYS A 574 23.63 -13.69 8.95
CA LYS A 574 24.66 -14.52 9.58
C LYS A 574 25.85 -13.69 10.05
N ALA A 575 26.37 -12.77 9.24
CA ALA A 575 27.46 -11.88 9.64
C ALA A 575 27.06 -10.99 10.83
N MET A 576 25.85 -10.41 10.81
CA MET A 576 25.35 -9.57 11.91
C MET A 576 25.11 -10.33 13.22
N ALA A 577 24.70 -11.60 13.15
CA ALA A 577 24.39 -12.43 14.32
C ALA A 577 25.57 -13.24 14.87
N SER A 578 26.64 -13.43 14.08
CA SER A 578 27.84 -14.18 14.50
C SER A 578 28.69 -13.42 15.52
N ASN A 579 29.69 -14.10 16.09
CA ASN A 579 30.79 -13.42 16.78
C ASN A 579 31.66 -12.64 15.76
N GLU A 580 32.45 -11.68 16.24
CA GLU A 580 33.23 -10.78 15.38
C GLU A 580 34.24 -11.50 14.47
N SER A 581 34.83 -12.62 14.90
CA SER A 581 35.85 -13.35 14.13
C SER A 581 35.26 -14.17 12.98
N GLU A 582 34.08 -14.79 13.16
CA GLU A 582 33.37 -15.50 12.09
C GLU A 582 32.64 -14.51 11.15
N ALA A 583 32.13 -13.41 11.71
CA ALA A 583 31.58 -12.32 10.92
C ALA A 583 32.65 -11.68 10.02
N TYR A 584 33.86 -11.44 10.53
CA TYR A 584 34.97 -10.85 9.76
C TYR A 584 35.35 -11.70 8.53
N LYS A 585 35.37 -13.03 8.63
CA LYS A 585 35.57 -13.92 7.47
C LYS A 585 34.50 -13.72 6.39
N THR A 586 33.24 -13.56 6.81
CA THR A 586 32.10 -13.35 5.91
C THR A 586 32.17 -11.96 5.26
N ILE A 587 32.49 -10.94 6.05
CA ILE A 587 32.75 -9.55 5.64
C ILE A 587 33.90 -9.45 4.62
N GLN A 588 35.01 -10.17 4.85
CA GLN A 588 36.11 -10.27 3.89
C GLN A 588 35.71 -11.02 2.61
N SER A 589 34.97 -12.14 2.71
CA SER A 589 34.57 -12.94 1.53
C SER A 589 33.58 -12.23 0.59
N LEU A 590 33.02 -11.10 1.03
CA LEU A 590 32.12 -10.23 0.27
C LEU A 590 32.72 -8.83 0.01
N ASP A 591 34.05 -8.68 0.20
CA ASP A 591 34.83 -7.44 0.06
C ASP A 591 34.17 -6.18 0.68
N VAL A 592 33.59 -6.28 1.87
CA VAL A 592 32.93 -5.13 2.51
C VAL A 592 33.96 -4.11 2.99
N ASP A 593 33.77 -2.83 2.64
CA ASP A 593 34.60 -1.73 3.12
C ASP A 593 34.03 -1.07 4.39
N TYR A 594 32.69 -0.97 4.48
CA TYR A 594 31.97 -0.34 5.60
C TYR A 594 30.74 -1.15 6.03
N VAL A 595 30.41 -1.09 7.33
CA VAL A 595 29.19 -1.66 7.91
C VAL A 595 28.36 -0.54 8.52
N LEU A 596 27.10 -0.43 8.13
CA LEU A 596 26.14 0.56 8.64
C LEU A 596 25.10 -0.14 9.52
N VAL A 597 24.91 0.37 10.74
CA VAL A 597 23.89 -0.09 11.70
C VAL A 597 23.12 1.11 12.25
N ILE A 598 21.85 0.89 12.58
CA ILE A 598 20.96 1.90 13.16
C ILE A 598 20.62 1.53 14.60
N PHE A 599 20.82 2.49 15.50
CA PHE A 599 20.73 2.34 16.95
C PHE A 599 19.77 3.37 17.55
N GLY A 600 18.64 2.91 18.08
CA GLY A 600 17.58 3.80 18.58
C GLY A 600 17.74 4.24 20.03
N GLY A 601 18.66 3.63 20.78
CA GLY A 601 18.67 3.65 22.25
C GLY A 601 18.98 5.00 22.91
N TYR A 602 19.61 5.94 22.19
CA TYR A 602 19.89 7.29 22.69
C TYR A 602 18.65 8.19 22.70
N ILE A 603 17.83 8.14 21.64
CA ILE A 603 16.63 8.98 21.48
C ILE A 603 15.32 8.28 21.86
N GLY A 604 15.26 6.94 21.82
CA GLY A 604 14.01 6.18 21.98
C GLY A 604 13.34 5.75 20.67
N TYR A 605 14.10 5.62 19.56
CA TYR A 605 13.55 5.20 18.26
C TYR A 605 13.34 3.69 18.19
N SER A 606 12.10 3.24 17.99
CA SER A 606 11.72 1.82 18.04
C SER A 606 12.06 1.01 16.78
N GLY A 607 12.37 1.65 15.66
CA GLY A 607 12.61 1.02 14.36
C GLY A 607 14.06 0.61 14.08
N ASP A 608 14.86 0.38 15.13
CA ASP A 608 16.30 0.14 15.05
C ASP A 608 16.69 -1.34 14.92
N ASP A 609 17.95 -1.61 14.59
CA ASP A 609 18.40 -2.95 14.22
C ASP A 609 18.37 -3.95 15.39
N ILE A 610 18.52 -3.50 16.63
CA ILE A 610 18.42 -4.37 17.83
C ILE A 610 16.99 -4.90 18.05
N ASN A 611 15.94 -4.19 17.59
CA ASN A 611 14.57 -4.73 17.58
C ASN A 611 14.33 -5.65 16.38
N LYS A 612 15.01 -5.43 15.26
CA LYS A 612 14.94 -6.29 14.05
C LYS A 612 15.82 -7.54 14.16
N PHE A 613 16.80 -7.56 15.05
CA PHE A 613 17.86 -8.58 15.16
C PHE A 613 17.34 -10.02 15.18
N LEU A 614 16.21 -10.29 15.86
CA LEU A 614 15.63 -11.63 15.91
C LEU A 614 15.17 -12.15 14.53
N TRP A 615 14.81 -11.26 13.60
CA TRP A 615 14.57 -11.63 12.20
C TRP A 615 15.87 -11.92 11.45
N MET A 616 16.95 -11.18 11.72
CA MET A 616 18.29 -11.48 11.16
C MET A 616 18.75 -12.89 11.56
N VAL A 617 18.56 -13.24 12.84
CA VAL A 617 18.84 -14.57 13.41
C VAL A 617 17.97 -15.65 12.76
N ARG A 618 16.66 -15.42 12.58
CA ARG A 618 15.74 -16.38 11.91
C ARG A 618 16.06 -16.61 10.44
N ILE A 619 16.42 -15.55 9.71
CA ILE A 619 16.74 -15.63 8.28
C ILE A 619 18.11 -16.29 8.08
N GLY A 620 19.13 -15.90 8.86
CA GLY A 620 20.44 -16.55 8.85
C GLY A 620 20.40 -18.02 9.28
N GLY A 621 19.69 -18.34 10.37
CA GLY A 621 19.54 -19.71 10.89
C GLY A 621 18.63 -20.61 10.04
N GLY A 622 17.79 -20.05 9.15
CA GLY A 622 16.99 -20.83 8.21
C GLY A 622 17.84 -21.52 7.14
N GLU A 623 18.83 -20.80 6.59
CA GLU A 623 19.78 -21.33 5.59
C GLU A 623 21.01 -21.98 6.26
N HIS A 624 21.41 -21.53 7.47
CA HIS A 624 22.59 -21.99 8.20
C HIS A 624 22.28 -22.53 9.63
N PRO A 625 21.40 -23.55 9.78
CA PRO A 625 20.91 -24.01 11.08
C PRO A 625 21.97 -24.64 11.99
N ASN A 626 23.12 -25.05 11.43
CA ASN A 626 24.24 -25.61 12.18
C ASN A 626 25.09 -24.54 12.88
N GLU A 627 25.00 -23.28 12.46
CA GLU A 627 25.86 -22.18 12.93
C GLU A 627 25.08 -21.16 13.78
N ILE A 628 23.79 -20.94 13.48
CA ILE A 628 22.94 -19.94 14.13
C ILE A 628 21.61 -20.57 14.53
N ARG A 629 21.24 -20.42 15.81
CA ARG A 629 19.99 -20.95 16.37
C ARG A 629 19.32 -19.89 17.24
N GLU A 630 18.04 -19.63 16.99
CA GLU A 630 17.29 -18.56 17.70
C GLU A 630 17.34 -18.71 19.23
N ARG A 631 17.25 -19.95 19.74
CA ARG A 631 17.23 -20.24 21.18
C ARG A 631 18.52 -19.82 21.90
N ASP A 632 19.65 -19.76 21.22
CA ASP A 632 20.94 -19.44 21.86
C ASP A 632 21.04 -17.96 22.26
N PHE A 633 20.30 -17.06 21.61
CA PHE A 633 20.28 -15.61 21.90
C PHE A 633 19.27 -15.22 23.01
N LEU A 634 18.37 -16.14 23.37
CA LEU A 634 17.39 -15.95 24.43
C LEU A 634 17.98 -16.34 25.80
N THR A 635 17.39 -15.83 26.88
CA THR A 635 17.70 -16.29 28.23
C THR A 635 17.28 -17.75 28.46
N SER A 636 17.68 -18.34 29.58
CA SER A 636 17.19 -19.65 30.02
C SER A 636 15.65 -19.68 30.19
N THR A 637 15.03 -18.57 30.60
CA THR A 637 13.56 -18.41 30.63
C THR A 637 12.93 -18.30 29.24
N GLY A 638 13.69 -17.88 28.22
CA GLY A 638 13.21 -17.62 26.87
C GLY A 638 12.93 -16.15 26.56
N ASP A 639 13.32 -15.23 27.45
CA ASP A 639 13.20 -13.79 27.22
C ASP A 639 14.26 -13.30 26.21
N TYR A 640 13.95 -12.26 25.45
CA TYR A 640 14.94 -11.47 24.71
C TYR A 640 15.33 -10.25 25.57
N ARG A 641 16.63 -10.11 25.89
CA ARG A 641 17.15 -9.07 26.79
C ARG A 641 18.52 -8.55 26.32
N ILE A 642 18.85 -7.34 26.75
CA ILE A 642 20.14 -6.65 26.52
C ILE A 642 20.92 -6.37 27.82
N ASP A 643 20.32 -6.73 28.97
CA ASP A 643 20.83 -6.46 30.31
C ASP A 643 21.87 -7.50 30.76
N LYS A 644 22.25 -7.49 32.04
CA LYS A 644 23.23 -8.43 32.61
C LYS A 644 22.71 -9.89 32.72
N SER A 645 21.45 -10.14 32.37
CA SER A 645 20.85 -11.47 32.27
C SER A 645 20.67 -11.96 30.82
N ALA A 646 21.05 -11.15 29.83
CA ALA A 646 21.12 -11.56 28.43
C ALA A 646 22.11 -12.73 28.22
N SER A 647 21.88 -13.53 27.18
CA SER A 647 22.76 -14.65 26.83
C SER A 647 24.16 -14.18 26.46
N GLU A 648 25.19 -14.95 26.80
CA GLU A 648 26.59 -14.63 26.44
C GLU A 648 26.79 -14.54 24.93
N THR A 649 26.01 -15.26 24.12
CA THR A 649 26.01 -15.15 22.65
C THR A 649 25.54 -13.77 22.20
N MET A 650 24.47 -13.24 22.81
CA MET A 650 23.93 -11.91 22.53
C MET A 650 24.92 -10.82 22.96
N LEU A 651 25.58 -10.97 24.12
CA LEU A 651 26.60 -10.02 24.61
C LEU A 651 27.96 -10.12 23.88
N ASN A 652 28.11 -11.04 22.92
CA ASN A 652 29.30 -11.22 22.09
C ASN A 652 29.00 -11.18 20.57
N CYS A 653 27.75 -11.01 20.14
CA CYS A 653 27.41 -10.94 18.71
C CYS A 653 27.85 -9.60 18.09
N LEU A 654 28.10 -9.60 16.78
CA LEU A 654 28.56 -8.42 16.07
C LEU A 654 27.57 -7.26 16.22
N MET A 655 26.26 -7.49 16.02
CA MET A 655 25.25 -6.43 16.13
C MET A 655 25.25 -5.75 17.51
N TYR A 656 25.31 -6.51 18.61
CA TYR A 656 25.38 -5.93 19.97
C TYR A 656 26.65 -5.09 20.15
N LYS A 657 27.81 -5.59 19.69
CA LYS A 657 29.07 -4.83 19.71
C LYS A 657 28.94 -3.52 18.93
N LEU A 658 28.42 -3.55 17.70
CA LEU A 658 28.33 -2.37 16.83
C LEU A 658 27.29 -1.34 17.29
N SER A 659 26.14 -1.76 17.82
CA SER A 659 25.15 -0.81 18.35
C SER A 659 25.64 -0.15 19.64
N TYR A 660 26.20 -0.91 20.59
CA TYR A 660 26.51 -0.42 21.94
C TYR A 660 27.97 0.03 22.17
N TYR A 661 28.84 0.03 21.15
CA TYR A 661 30.23 0.50 21.28
C TYR A 661 30.29 1.90 21.93
N ARG A 662 31.07 2.03 23.01
CA ARG A 662 31.19 3.24 23.88
C ARG A 662 29.90 3.74 24.55
N PHE A 663 28.73 3.13 24.31
CA PHE A 663 27.46 3.56 24.92
C PHE A 663 27.44 3.37 26.45
N GLY A 664 28.25 2.45 26.98
CA GLY A 664 28.41 2.23 28.43
C GLY A 664 28.95 3.41 29.23
N GLU A 665 29.56 4.39 28.56
CA GLU A 665 30.10 5.62 29.16
C GLU A 665 29.09 6.79 29.09
N VAL A 666 28.03 6.66 28.31
CA VAL A 666 27.03 7.71 28.08
C VAL A 666 26.00 7.74 29.23
N ARG A 667 25.64 8.95 29.67
CA ARG A 667 24.54 9.19 30.63
C ARG A 667 23.49 10.08 29.97
N LEU A 668 22.31 9.53 29.72
CA LEU A 668 21.24 10.24 29.00
C LEU A 668 20.51 11.27 29.88
N ASP A 669 20.24 10.92 31.13
CA ASP A 669 19.52 11.78 32.08
C ASP A 669 20.24 11.79 33.44
N MET A 670 20.10 12.88 34.19
CA MET A 670 20.72 12.97 35.52
C MET A 670 20.21 11.91 36.51
N ARG A 671 19.06 11.26 36.22
CA ARG A 671 18.46 10.19 37.03
C ARG A 671 18.67 8.77 36.49
N THR A 672 19.14 8.59 35.25
CA THR A 672 19.40 7.25 34.67
C THR A 672 20.84 6.80 34.96
N PRO A 673 21.09 5.46 34.98
CA PRO A 673 22.44 4.93 35.08
C PRO A 673 23.22 5.15 33.77
N LEU A 674 24.55 5.00 33.85
CA LEU A 674 25.45 4.98 32.68
C LEU A 674 25.11 3.77 31.78
N GLY A 675 25.01 3.98 30.47
CA GLY A 675 24.64 2.94 29.50
C GLY A 675 23.20 2.45 29.66
N PHE A 676 22.24 3.37 29.71
CA PHE A 676 20.80 3.06 29.76
C PHE A 676 20.16 3.23 28.37
N ASP A 677 19.52 2.18 27.85
CA ASP A 677 18.82 2.21 26.56
C ASP A 677 17.36 2.67 26.76
N ARG A 678 16.96 3.80 26.16
CA ARG A 678 15.59 4.35 26.27
C ARG A 678 14.52 3.49 25.57
N THR A 679 14.88 2.70 24.56
CA THR A 679 13.92 1.87 23.80
C THR A 679 13.58 0.57 24.54
N ARG A 680 14.55 -0.04 25.24
CA ARG A 680 14.35 -1.25 26.07
C ARG A 680 14.17 -0.96 27.56
N GLY A 681 14.28 0.30 27.99
CA GLY A 681 14.13 0.70 29.39
C GLY A 681 15.10 0.04 30.36
N SER A 682 16.30 -0.34 29.92
CA SER A 682 17.24 -1.20 30.66
C SER A 682 18.70 -0.73 30.57
N GLU A 683 19.48 -1.06 31.60
CA GLU A 683 20.94 -0.87 31.64
C GLU A 683 21.63 -1.99 30.85
N ILE A 684 22.55 -1.64 29.95
CA ILE A 684 23.26 -2.62 29.11
C ILE A 684 24.09 -3.60 29.94
N GLY A 685 24.10 -4.87 29.53
CA GLY A 685 24.85 -5.95 30.18
C GLY A 685 26.36 -5.72 30.20
N ARG A 686 26.95 -5.40 29.04
CA ARG A 686 28.40 -5.25 28.89
C ARG A 686 28.77 -3.83 28.46
N LYS A 687 29.28 -3.04 29.40
CA LYS A 687 29.59 -1.61 29.17
C LYS A 687 30.88 -1.34 28.43
N ASN A 688 31.90 -2.15 28.68
CA ASN A 688 33.25 -1.96 28.16
C ASN A 688 33.65 -3.19 27.33
N PHE A 689 33.95 -2.94 26.07
CA PHE A 689 34.53 -3.89 25.13
C PHE A 689 35.19 -3.10 23.99
N GLU A 690 36.16 -3.73 23.33
CA GLU A 690 36.83 -3.19 22.15
C GLU A 690 36.38 -3.98 20.90
N LEU A 691 36.61 -3.38 19.74
CA LEU A 691 36.45 -3.99 18.42
C LEU A 691 37.85 -4.35 17.92
N ASP A 692 38.04 -5.58 17.48
CA ASP A 692 39.33 -6.12 17.08
C ASP A 692 39.56 -5.94 15.57
N TYR A 693 38.48 -5.98 14.77
CA TYR A 693 38.51 -6.01 13.31
C TYR A 693 37.82 -4.82 12.63
N LEU A 694 37.20 -3.92 13.40
CA LEU A 694 36.35 -2.83 12.91
C LEU A 694 36.65 -1.53 13.68
N GLU A 695 36.76 -0.40 12.96
CA GLU A 695 36.91 0.92 13.57
C GLU A 695 35.64 1.78 13.42
N GLU A 696 35.34 2.61 14.42
CA GLU A 696 34.24 3.58 14.35
C GLU A 696 34.63 4.73 13.41
N ALA A 697 33.98 4.82 12.25
CA ALA A 697 34.31 5.80 11.21
C ALA A 697 33.41 7.05 11.24
N PHE A 698 32.12 6.86 11.56
CA PHE A 698 31.15 7.95 11.77
C PHE A 698 30.02 7.49 12.71
N THR A 699 29.56 8.37 13.59
CA THR A 699 28.34 8.20 14.39
C THR A 699 27.58 9.53 14.35
N SER A 700 26.29 9.49 14.02
CA SER A 700 25.45 10.68 13.84
C SER A 700 25.25 11.49 15.12
N LYS A 701 24.79 12.74 14.99
CA LYS A 701 24.65 13.68 16.12
C LYS A 701 23.87 13.13 17.33
N HIS A 702 22.81 12.36 17.10
CA HIS A 702 21.99 11.75 18.15
C HIS A 702 22.18 10.22 18.25
N TRP A 703 23.30 9.71 17.71
CA TRP A 703 23.74 8.31 17.70
C TRP A 703 22.76 7.34 16.98
N LEU A 704 21.90 7.87 16.11
CA LEU A 704 20.89 7.09 15.39
C LEU A 704 21.52 6.19 14.33
N VAL A 705 22.46 6.72 13.54
CA VAL A 705 23.19 5.95 12.51
C VAL A 705 24.66 5.85 12.89
N ARG A 706 25.21 4.63 12.83
CA ARG A 706 26.63 4.36 13.10
C ARG A 706 27.24 3.62 11.92
N ILE A 707 28.38 4.11 11.45
CA ILE A 707 29.12 3.58 10.31
C ILE A 707 30.50 3.16 10.79
N TYR A 708 30.77 1.87 10.65
CA TYR A 708 32.05 1.24 10.97
C TYR A 708 32.81 0.95 9.69
N ARG A 709 34.14 1.04 9.76
CA ARG A 709 35.03 0.68 8.66
C ARG A 709 35.72 -0.64 8.97
N VAL A 710 35.78 -1.51 7.98
CA VAL A 710 36.44 -2.81 8.08
C VAL A 710 37.96 -2.60 8.05
N LEU A 711 38.67 -3.14 9.04
CA LEU A 711 40.13 -3.07 9.06
C LEU A 711 40.74 -4.06 8.06
N PRO A 712 41.85 -3.73 7.38
CA PRO A 712 42.61 -4.69 6.58
C PRO A 712 43.14 -5.83 7.46
N PRO A 713 43.40 -7.03 6.90
CA PRO A 713 43.95 -8.15 7.66
C PRO A 713 45.28 -7.79 8.35
N GLU A 714 45.58 -8.42 9.48
CA GLU A 714 46.83 -8.21 10.21
C GLU A 714 48.05 -8.43 9.29
N ASN A 715 48.92 -7.41 9.19
CA ASN A 715 50.17 -7.52 8.43
C ASN A 715 51.13 -8.62 8.96
N LEU A 716 50.96 -9.03 10.22
CA LEU A 716 51.72 -10.08 10.91
C LEU A 716 50.78 -10.79 11.89
N PRO A 717 50.61 -12.12 11.82
CA PRO A 717 49.66 -12.85 12.67
C PRO A 717 50.08 -12.85 14.14
N HIS A 718 49.21 -12.37 15.03
CA HIS A 718 49.54 -12.27 16.45
C HIS A 718 49.63 -13.65 17.15
N LEU A 719 50.76 -13.92 17.83
CA LEU A 719 50.98 -15.19 18.54
C LEU A 719 50.12 -15.30 19.81
N SER A 720 48.99 -16.01 19.71
CA SER A 720 47.95 -16.14 20.75
C SER A 720 48.39 -16.68 22.12
N ARG A 721 49.59 -17.27 22.23
CA ARG A 721 50.22 -17.62 23.51
C ARG A 721 51.72 -17.35 23.51
N THR A 722 52.16 -16.44 24.38
CA THR A 722 53.57 -16.29 24.76
C THR A 722 54.07 -17.54 25.48
N ARG A 723 54.61 -18.52 24.73
CA ARG A 723 55.12 -19.82 25.24
C ARG A 723 56.24 -19.71 26.30
N ARG A 724 56.71 -18.51 26.61
CA ARG A 724 57.83 -18.24 27.53
C ARG A 724 57.37 -17.29 28.64
N ARG A 725 57.26 -17.79 29.88
CA ARG A 725 57.15 -16.94 31.08
C ARG A 725 58.47 -16.18 31.26
N ILE A 726 58.55 -14.97 30.71
CA ILE A 726 59.65 -14.05 30.97
C ILE A 726 59.34 -13.32 32.28
N HIS A 727 60.25 -13.36 33.25
CA HIS A 727 60.14 -12.50 34.43
C HIS A 727 60.31 -11.04 34.00
N HIS A 728 59.20 -10.29 33.95
CA HIS A 728 59.22 -8.86 33.67
C HIS A 728 59.97 -8.13 34.79
N ARG A 729 61.20 -7.70 34.52
CA ARG A 729 61.84 -6.64 35.30
C ARG A 729 61.07 -5.34 35.05
N ALA A 730 60.80 -4.59 36.11
CA ALA A 730 60.15 -3.28 36.01
C ALA A 730 60.94 -2.34 35.08
N SER A 731 60.23 -1.54 34.29
CA SER A 731 60.85 -0.56 33.39
C SER A 731 61.55 0.53 34.19
N GLY A 732 62.86 0.68 34.00
CA GLY A 732 63.64 1.79 34.56
C GLY A 732 63.56 3.09 33.75
N LYS A 733 62.73 3.15 32.70
CA LYS A 733 62.53 4.36 31.90
C LYS A 733 61.41 5.23 32.51
N SER A 734 61.63 6.54 32.52
CA SER A 734 60.62 7.55 32.88
C SER A 734 60.55 8.64 31.81
N ARG A 735 59.53 9.52 31.86
CA ARG A 735 59.43 10.67 30.94
C ARG A 735 60.68 11.57 30.90
N LEU A 736 61.48 11.56 31.98
CA LEU A 736 62.73 12.32 32.11
C LEU A 736 64.00 11.48 31.82
N ASN A 737 63.89 10.14 31.73
CA ASN A 737 65.04 9.27 31.50
C ASN A 737 64.69 8.12 30.55
N ASN A 738 65.05 8.30 29.28
CA ASN A 738 64.87 7.31 28.22
C ASN A 738 66.03 6.30 28.07
N ARG A 739 67.12 6.40 28.87
CA ARG A 739 68.25 5.46 28.77
C ARG A 739 67.86 4.08 29.28
N GLY A 740 67.87 3.10 28.38
CA GLY A 740 67.77 1.68 28.75
C GLY A 740 69.05 1.19 29.43
N ARG A 741 68.94 0.28 30.39
CA ARG A 741 70.10 -0.44 30.95
C ARG A 741 70.48 -1.59 30.02
N PHE A 742 71.65 -1.49 29.39
CA PHE A 742 72.33 -2.67 28.83
C PHE A 742 72.91 -3.48 30.00
N ASN A 743 72.66 -4.79 30.03
CA ASN A 743 73.43 -5.69 30.89
C ASN A 743 74.81 -5.89 30.22
N THR A 744 75.85 -5.22 30.71
CA THR A 744 77.21 -5.68 30.45
C THR A 744 77.43 -7.00 31.20
N PRO A 745 78.06 -8.02 30.58
CA PRO A 745 78.48 -9.19 31.33
C PRO A 745 79.53 -8.75 32.36
N SER A 746 79.34 -9.13 33.62
CA SER A 746 80.33 -8.87 34.66
C SER A 746 81.64 -9.54 34.29
N LYS A 747 82.74 -8.75 34.22
CA LYS A 747 84.09 -9.32 34.10
C LYS A 747 84.28 -10.39 35.17
N GLY A 748 84.78 -11.56 34.76
CA GLY A 748 84.98 -12.69 35.66
C GLY A 748 85.94 -12.35 36.79
N SER A 749 85.78 -13.07 37.90
CA SER A 749 86.69 -13.06 39.06
C SER A 749 88.15 -13.07 38.61
N SER A 750 88.93 -12.10 39.08
CA SER A 750 90.38 -12.06 38.95
C SER A 750 91.00 -13.11 39.87
N LYS A 751 91.00 -14.37 39.43
CA LYS A 751 91.89 -15.39 40.01
C LYS A 751 93.32 -15.05 39.63
N HIS A 752 94.10 -14.58 40.59
CA HIS A 752 95.56 -14.57 40.46
C HIS A 752 96.07 -16.01 40.31
N PHE A 753 97.05 -16.19 39.43
CA PHE A 753 97.89 -17.39 39.38
C PHE A 753 99.20 -17.06 40.08
N THR A 754 99.44 -17.73 41.21
CA THR A 754 100.71 -17.92 41.91
C THR A 754 100.62 -19.27 42.61
#